data_AF-A0A1E5IX74-F1
#
_entry.id   AF-A0A1E5IX74-F1
#
_cell.length_a   1.000
_cell.length_b   1.000
_cell.length_c   1.000
_cell.angle_alpha   90.00
_cell.angle_beta   90.00
_cell.angle_gamma   90.00
#
_symmetry.space_group_name_H-M   'P 1'
#
loop_
_entity.id
_entity.type
_entity.pdbx_description
1 polymer ?
#
loop_
_entity_poly.entity_id
_entity_poly.type
_entity_poly.pdbx_seq_one_letter_code
_entity_poly.pdbx_strand_id
1 'polypeptide(L)'
;MSRSLTTLIDLTFDFNALNQKYAIYKASLDKSMGKIDYAKQLSIVERSSTPKALIKHSGNYWVLRDKQDNPILESAEIAFERVQFEDCDQLLLGRLFVRALGKVASSQFFSGLGETFLFVEPDKFLEHTVYKCLKFELRDSVRFKSLFISMDGTTFSPIETVYKPPGYIEKQAKFEFDMESGLLRRNAKGNLIVHSPGKKKFTTNAIDITGQEPISLQKTKTGAIYQFVNLMNIHFSGCLSLQLKPIEASWREHYKKSYVEKVYQRIYQVIDDAGGLQIMNASLRKDGFSKLKLQQWPVQVEFIEAEDIDARKPLLVILDSAEDYEKAGLTDPKSGFYSSERTTQSIYNSTITNVRPKTKGNELSPIIDAVVKEMAIKQECLQGQFLIQKLEGNYWFVEREDSKYRNQDPVFHILKCDNGCFQYEQQDEFYFDDLNIELPEKQRYFETLNYVIDMAQQPPKICTIVHEEIAAIPDAEKLFEVLAHLKASNQQGISREFIDKYLSDSIYVNDPIHSKLKSMLAMHPLQSEFYKEDLKAAKIGYRSNAEQALIDGYFQETGVMLNYSLKGEHNEYLEALTGHFYDAEHSAYFVGSEKGGFKFSRGQFNHVRFLEGPDELKQFCLELTKSYFVRNKLATVKPFPFKYLSELRESKKWQK
;
A
#
# COMPACT_ATOMS: atom_id res chain seq x y z
N MET A 1 -7.29 12.31 -19.26
CA MET A 1 -6.30 11.27 -19.60
C MET A 1 -6.63 10.02 -18.80
N SER A 2 -6.57 8.84 -19.42
CA SER A 2 -7.11 7.57 -18.91
C SER A 2 -6.04 6.61 -18.38
N ARG A 3 -4.76 6.90 -18.59
CA ARG A 3 -3.67 5.94 -18.38
C ARG A 3 -3.26 5.83 -16.90
N SER A 4 -2.77 4.67 -16.48
CA SER A 4 -2.11 4.46 -15.18
C SER A 4 -0.96 3.49 -15.34
N LEU A 5 0.23 3.89 -14.92
CA LEU A 5 1.37 2.97 -14.90
C LEU A 5 1.18 1.92 -13.80
N THR A 6 1.68 0.71 -14.04
CA THR A 6 1.57 -0.40 -13.08
C THR A 6 2.89 -1.13 -12.95
N THR A 7 2.95 -2.09 -12.02
CA THR A 7 4.07 -3.04 -11.93
C THR A 7 4.04 -4.14 -12.99
N LEU A 8 3.04 -4.18 -13.88
CA LEU A 8 3.09 -5.03 -15.07
C LEU A 8 4.30 -4.64 -15.93
N ILE A 9 4.85 -5.60 -16.65
CA ILE A 9 6.02 -5.36 -17.50
C ILE A 9 5.88 -5.94 -18.90
N ASP A 10 6.48 -5.25 -19.86
CA ASP A 10 6.92 -5.82 -21.12
C ASP A 10 8.37 -6.26 -20.96
N LEU A 11 8.62 -7.56 -21.10
CA LEU A 11 9.96 -8.14 -21.05
C LEU A 11 10.24 -8.82 -22.39
N THR A 12 11.25 -8.37 -23.12
CA THR A 12 11.64 -9.00 -24.38
C THR A 12 13.07 -9.49 -24.28
N PHE A 13 13.37 -10.60 -24.96
CA PHE A 13 14.69 -11.22 -25.00
C PHE A 13 15.17 -11.30 -26.44
N ASP A 14 16.43 -10.96 -26.66
CA ASP A 14 17.15 -11.29 -27.89
C ASP A 14 17.92 -12.60 -27.65
N PHE A 15 17.34 -13.72 -28.10
CA PHE A 15 17.94 -15.03 -27.89
C PHE A 15 19.29 -15.20 -28.60
N ASN A 16 19.52 -14.52 -29.73
CA ASN A 16 20.81 -14.57 -30.42
C ASN A 16 21.90 -13.92 -29.56
N ALA A 17 21.62 -12.73 -29.04
CA ALA A 17 22.54 -12.03 -28.15
C ALA A 17 22.76 -12.79 -26.82
N LEU A 18 21.70 -13.40 -26.28
CA LEU A 18 21.79 -14.25 -25.09
C LEU A 18 22.69 -15.47 -25.32
N ASN A 19 22.48 -16.20 -26.42
CA ASN A 19 23.26 -17.39 -26.79
C ASN A 19 24.74 -17.07 -27.06
N GLN A 20 25.09 -15.81 -27.34
CA GLN A 20 26.47 -15.36 -27.45
C GLN A 20 27.13 -15.13 -26.09
N LYS A 21 26.40 -14.59 -25.11
CA LYS A 21 26.96 -14.17 -23.81
C LYS A 21 26.81 -15.19 -22.70
N TYR A 22 25.71 -15.94 -22.69
CA TYR A 22 25.31 -16.78 -21.56
C TYR A 22 25.02 -18.23 -21.97
N ALA A 23 24.97 -19.09 -20.96
CA ALA A 23 24.44 -20.45 -21.07
C ALA A 23 23.51 -20.73 -19.88
N ILE A 24 22.43 -21.47 -20.14
CA ILE A 24 21.47 -21.89 -19.11
C ILE A 24 21.51 -23.41 -18.94
N TYR A 25 21.45 -23.84 -17.68
CA TYR A 25 21.47 -25.24 -17.29
C TYR A 25 20.37 -25.54 -16.30
N LYS A 26 19.74 -26.69 -16.46
CA LYS A 26 18.84 -27.29 -15.50
C LYS A 26 19.63 -28.29 -14.65
N ALA A 27 19.64 -28.08 -13.34
CA ALA A 27 20.35 -28.91 -12.39
C ALA A 27 19.38 -29.83 -11.64
N SER A 28 19.73 -31.12 -11.59
CA SER A 28 18.99 -32.15 -10.87
C SER A 28 19.90 -32.77 -9.81
N LEU A 29 19.42 -32.83 -8.57
CA LEU A 29 20.11 -33.50 -7.47
C LEU A 29 19.71 -34.97 -7.43
N ASP A 30 20.65 -35.84 -7.06
CA ASP A 30 20.37 -37.27 -6.94
C ASP A 30 19.31 -37.55 -5.87
N LYS A 31 18.28 -38.32 -6.26
CA LYS A 31 17.19 -38.76 -5.38
C LYS A 31 17.70 -39.66 -4.24
N SER A 32 18.85 -40.32 -4.42
CA SER A 32 19.46 -41.18 -3.40
C SER A 32 19.93 -40.42 -2.16
N MET A 33 20.12 -39.10 -2.24
CA MET A 33 20.61 -38.26 -1.15
C MET A 33 19.58 -38.01 -0.02
N GLY A 34 18.35 -38.50 -0.16
CA GLY A 34 17.29 -38.36 0.83
C GLY A 34 16.82 -36.90 1.04
N LYS A 35 16.14 -36.63 2.18
CA LYS A 35 15.69 -35.27 2.54
C LYS A 35 16.86 -34.45 3.09
N ILE A 36 17.63 -33.84 2.20
CA ILE A 36 18.63 -32.83 2.56
C ILE A 36 17.94 -31.47 2.77
N ASP A 37 18.43 -30.66 3.72
CA ASP A 37 17.96 -29.28 3.91
C ASP A 37 18.18 -28.40 2.67
N TYR A 38 17.26 -27.45 2.44
CA TYR A 38 17.24 -26.58 1.26
C TYR A 38 18.53 -25.75 1.10
N ALA A 39 19.09 -25.24 2.20
CA ALA A 39 20.33 -24.46 2.14
C ALA A 39 21.51 -25.31 1.67
N LYS A 40 21.55 -26.59 2.08
CA LYS A 40 22.59 -27.54 1.66
C LYS A 40 22.41 -27.93 0.19
N GLN A 41 21.17 -28.12 -0.29
CA GLN A 41 20.87 -28.34 -1.71
C GLN A 41 21.38 -27.19 -2.58
N LEU A 42 21.06 -25.94 -2.21
CA LEU A 42 21.56 -24.75 -2.91
C LEU A 42 23.09 -24.68 -2.96
N SER A 43 23.75 -24.96 -1.82
CA SER A 43 25.21 -24.89 -1.71
C SER A 43 25.92 -25.89 -2.63
N ILE A 44 25.35 -27.10 -2.83
CA ILE A 44 25.90 -28.11 -3.74
C ILE A 44 25.87 -27.59 -5.19
N VAL A 45 24.72 -27.07 -5.63
CA VAL A 45 24.55 -26.54 -6.99
C VAL A 45 25.48 -25.34 -7.22
N GLU A 46 25.57 -24.42 -6.25
CA GLU A 46 26.37 -23.21 -6.34
C GLU A 46 27.87 -23.50 -6.44
N ARG A 47 28.38 -24.45 -5.65
CA ARG A 47 29.80 -24.85 -5.70
C ARG A 47 30.19 -25.54 -7.01
N SER A 48 29.29 -26.38 -7.55
CA SER A 48 29.58 -27.20 -8.73
C SER A 48 29.51 -26.40 -10.03
N SER A 49 28.68 -25.34 -10.06
CA SER A 49 28.41 -24.56 -11.27
C SER A 49 28.93 -23.13 -11.23
N THR A 50 29.32 -22.57 -10.07
CA THR A 50 29.73 -21.15 -9.93
C THR A 50 28.77 -20.19 -10.68
N PRO A 51 27.46 -20.27 -10.42
CA PRO A 51 26.43 -19.71 -11.29
C PRO A 51 26.43 -18.19 -11.26
N LYS A 52 26.15 -17.51 -12.37
CA LYS A 52 25.82 -16.07 -12.38
C LYS A 52 24.49 -15.80 -11.69
N ALA A 53 23.52 -16.69 -11.91
CA ALA A 53 22.28 -16.76 -11.17
C ALA A 53 21.85 -18.21 -10.91
N LEU A 54 21.24 -18.45 -9.76
CA LEU A 54 20.66 -19.73 -9.36
C LEU A 54 19.27 -19.48 -8.76
N ILE A 55 18.26 -20.15 -9.30
CA ILE A 55 16.90 -20.13 -8.78
C ILE A 55 16.29 -21.53 -8.76
N LYS A 56 15.20 -21.70 -8.02
CA LYS A 56 14.33 -22.89 -8.10
C LYS A 56 13.05 -22.51 -8.85
N HIS A 57 12.73 -23.25 -9.91
CA HIS A 57 11.56 -23.00 -10.75
C HIS A 57 11.01 -24.32 -11.30
N SER A 58 9.69 -24.50 -11.24
CA SER A 58 9.00 -25.73 -11.66
C SER A 58 9.65 -27.00 -11.10
N GLY A 59 9.97 -27.00 -9.80
CA GLY A 59 10.56 -28.12 -9.08
C GLY A 59 12.07 -28.35 -9.29
N ASN A 60 12.69 -27.69 -10.27
CA ASN A 60 14.10 -27.88 -10.63
C ASN A 60 14.96 -26.68 -10.24
N TYR A 61 16.28 -26.90 -10.13
CA TYR A 61 17.24 -25.82 -10.00
C TYR A 61 17.67 -25.34 -11.39
N TRP A 62 17.73 -24.03 -11.59
CA TRP A 62 18.11 -23.42 -12.86
C TRP A 62 19.29 -22.49 -12.65
N VAL A 63 20.27 -22.61 -13.53
CA VAL A 63 21.58 -21.97 -13.45
C VAL A 63 21.83 -21.17 -14.72
N LEU A 64 22.09 -19.88 -14.57
CA LEU A 64 22.61 -19.01 -15.62
C LEU A 64 24.12 -18.84 -15.42
N ARG A 65 24.92 -18.94 -16.48
CA ARG A 65 26.38 -18.74 -16.47
C ARG A 65 26.84 -17.87 -17.63
N ASP A 66 28.01 -17.27 -17.49
CA ASP A 66 28.68 -16.66 -18.63
C ASP A 66 29.23 -17.78 -19.53
N LYS A 67 29.10 -17.62 -20.85
CA LYS A 67 29.50 -18.68 -21.81
C LYS A 67 31.00 -18.95 -21.80
N GLN A 68 31.79 -17.99 -21.33
CA GLN A 68 33.25 -18.07 -21.24
C GLN A 68 33.74 -18.71 -19.94
N ASP A 69 32.84 -19.02 -18.99
CA ASP A 69 33.24 -19.63 -17.72
C ASP A 69 33.75 -21.07 -17.90
N ASN A 70 34.57 -21.53 -16.93
CA ASN A 70 35.08 -22.90 -16.89
C ASN A 70 33.95 -23.94 -16.95
N PRO A 71 34.21 -25.15 -17.51
CA PRO A 71 33.23 -26.23 -17.58
C PRO A 71 32.59 -26.54 -16.22
N ILE A 72 31.31 -26.93 -16.23
CA ILE A 72 30.63 -27.34 -15.00
C ILE A 72 31.27 -28.64 -14.49
N LEU A 73 31.53 -28.70 -13.18
CA LEU A 73 32.01 -29.92 -12.54
C LEU A 73 30.81 -30.81 -12.20
N GLU A 74 30.60 -31.86 -12.99
CA GLU A 74 29.61 -32.89 -12.67
C GLU A 74 30.10 -33.82 -11.56
N SER A 75 29.18 -34.34 -10.76
CA SER A 75 29.49 -35.34 -9.73
C SER A 75 28.35 -36.35 -9.63
N ALA A 76 28.56 -37.46 -8.89
CA ALA A 76 27.51 -38.43 -8.65
C ALA A 76 26.27 -37.84 -7.94
N GLU A 77 26.42 -36.69 -7.27
CA GLU A 77 25.37 -36.04 -6.48
C GLU A 77 24.51 -35.05 -7.30
N ILE A 78 25.01 -34.60 -8.46
CA ILE A 78 24.38 -33.53 -9.25
C ILE A 78 24.65 -33.68 -10.75
N ALA A 79 23.58 -33.60 -11.54
CA ALA A 79 23.63 -33.60 -13.00
C ALA A 79 23.16 -32.25 -13.56
N PHE A 80 23.75 -31.83 -14.68
CA PHE A 80 23.42 -30.60 -15.38
C PHE A 80 23.01 -30.89 -16.82
N GLU A 81 21.84 -30.41 -17.20
CA GLU A 81 21.32 -30.47 -18.57
C GLU A 81 21.39 -29.07 -19.15
N ARG A 82 22.12 -28.88 -20.26
CA ARG A 82 22.12 -27.60 -20.97
C ARG A 82 20.81 -27.44 -21.74
N VAL A 83 20.17 -26.29 -21.60
CA VAL A 83 18.88 -25.97 -22.24
C VAL A 83 19.08 -24.76 -23.16
N GLN A 84 18.28 -24.64 -24.22
CA GLN A 84 18.26 -23.43 -25.06
C GLN A 84 17.39 -22.36 -24.39
N PHE A 85 17.67 -21.08 -24.65
CA PHE A 85 16.88 -19.99 -24.06
C PHE A 85 15.44 -19.99 -24.59
N GLU A 86 15.26 -20.37 -25.85
CA GLU A 86 14.00 -20.46 -26.58
C GLU A 86 13.03 -21.49 -25.97
N ASP A 87 13.57 -22.52 -25.31
CA ASP A 87 12.79 -23.58 -24.66
C ASP A 87 12.33 -23.19 -23.24
N CYS A 88 12.79 -22.05 -22.72
CA CYS A 88 12.51 -21.60 -21.37
C CYS A 88 11.33 -20.62 -21.36
N ASP A 89 10.43 -20.78 -20.39
CA ASP A 89 9.36 -19.81 -20.20
C ASP A 89 9.92 -18.43 -19.76
N GLN A 90 9.20 -17.37 -20.13
CA GLN A 90 9.63 -16.00 -19.91
C GLN A 90 9.79 -15.65 -18.41
N LEU A 91 9.00 -16.29 -17.54
CA LEU A 91 9.06 -16.08 -16.09
C LEU A 91 10.36 -16.65 -15.50
N LEU A 92 10.75 -17.86 -15.93
CA LEU A 92 12.03 -18.50 -15.60
C LEU A 92 13.20 -17.60 -15.99
N LEU A 93 13.24 -17.18 -17.27
CA LEU A 93 14.32 -16.32 -17.77
C LEU A 93 14.36 -14.99 -17.02
N GLY A 94 13.21 -14.33 -16.87
CA GLY A 94 13.11 -13.08 -16.13
C GLY A 94 13.64 -13.20 -14.70
N ARG A 95 13.25 -14.25 -13.96
CA ARG A 95 13.75 -14.51 -12.59
C ARG A 95 15.27 -14.74 -12.55
N LEU A 96 15.83 -15.45 -13.52
CA LEU A 96 17.28 -15.65 -13.61
C LEU A 96 18.02 -14.33 -13.82
N PHE A 97 17.54 -13.45 -14.70
CA PHE A 97 18.17 -12.16 -14.95
C PHE A 97 18.02 -11.18 -13.79
N VAL A 98 16.86 -11.16 -13.12
CA VAL A 98 16.70 -10.42 -11.85
C VAL A 98 17.69 -10.91 -10.80
N ARG A 99 17.88 -12.23 -10.70
CA ARG A 99 18.86 -12.81 -9.78
C ARG A 99 20.30 -12.44 -10.17
N ALA A 100 20.62 -12.49 -11.47
CA ALA A 100 21.94 -12.17 -12.02
C ALA A 100 22.33 -10.71 -11.82
N LEU A 101 21.35 -9.80 -11.75
CA LEU A 101 21.56 -8.38 -11.52
C LEU A 101 22.37 -8.15 -10.23
N GLY A 102 22.17 -8.99 -9.21
CA GLY A 102 22.93 -8.96 -7.96
C GLY A 102 24.43 -9.19 -8.09
N LYS A 103 24.92 -9.75 -9.20
CA LYS A 103 26.35 -9.93 -9.47
C LYS A 103 26.95 -8.87 -10.37
N VAL A 104 26.16 -8.30 -11.30
CA VAL A 104 26.64 -7.31 -12.28
C VAL A 104 26.49 -5.87 -11.80
N ALA A 105 25.61 -5.63 -10.83
CA ALA A 105 25.35 -4.33 -10.21
C ALA A 105 25.62 -4.40 -8.69
N SER A 106 26.75 -5.01 -8.29
CA SER A 106 27.04 -5.36 -6.88
C SER A 106 27.19 -4.16 -5.93
N SER A 107 27.40 -2.95 -6.43
CA SER A 107 27.40 -1.73 -5.61
C SER A 107 25.99 -1.17 -5.36
N GLN A 108 24.99 -1.63 -6.10
CA GLN A 108 23.58 -1.28 -5.92
C GLN A 108 22.77 -2.46 -5.36
N PHE A 109 23.25 -3.70 -5.49
CA PHE A 109 22.55 -4.91 -5.08
C PHE A 109 23.34 -5.75 -4.09
N PHE A 110 22.60 -6.48 -3.26
CA PHE A 110 23.13 -7.42 -2.29
C PHE A 110 22.44 -8.76 -2.50
N SER A 111 23.26 -9.80 -2.63
CA SER A 111 22.81 -11.18 -2.87
C SER A 111 23.28 -12.08 -1.74
N GLY A 112 22.35 -12.80 -1.11
CA GLY A 112 22.65 -13.82 -0.10
C GLY A 112 21.57 -14.88 -0.03
N LEU A 113 21.95 -16.14 0.19
CA LEU A 113 21.04 -17.30 0.40
C LEU A 113 20.01 -17.58 -0.71
N GLY A 114 20.28 -17.15 -1.95
CA GLY A 114 19.30 -17.29 -3.04
C GLY A 114 18.40 -16.06 -3.26
N GLU A 115 18.58 -14.97 -2.50
CA GLU A 115 17.76 -13.74 -2.61
C GLU A 115 18.54 -12.51 -3.08
N THR A 116 17.94 -11.71 -3.96
CA THR A 116 18.51 -10.46 -4.51
C THR A 116 17.70 -9.27 -3.99
N PHE A 117 18.37 -8.32 -3.38
CA PHE A 117 17.76 -7.07 -2.90
C PHE A 117 18.42 -5.88 -3.60
N LEU A 118 17.62 -4.88 -3.98
CA LEU A 118 18.04 -3.76 -4.84
C LEU A 118 18.25 -2.44 -4.09
N PHE A 119 17.47 -2.18 -3.05
CA PHE A 119 17.39 -0.86 -2.46
C PHE A 119 17.75 -0.99 -1.00
N VAL A 120 18.96 -0.60 -0.57
CA VAL A 120 19.25 -0.34 0.85
C VAL A 120 19.16 1.15 1.09
N GLU A 121 18.24 1.56 1.94
CA GLU A 121 18.33 2.89 2.53
C GLU A 121 18.72 2.77 4.01
N PRO A 122 19.85 3.37 4.42
CA PRO A 122 20.10 3.61 5.83
C PRO A 122 19.13 4.69 6.31
N ASP A 123 18.40 4.36 7.37
CA ASP A 123 17.50 5.25 8.08
C ASP A 123 17.89 5.25 9.57
N LYS A 124 17.38 6.21 10.32
CA LYS A 124 17.65 6.34 11.76
C LYS A 124 16.44 5.92 12.56
N PHE A 125 16.65 5.00 13.50
CA PHE A 125 15.71 4.71 14.58
C PHE A 125 16.38 5.01 15.91
N LEU A 126 15.95 6.09 16.56
CA LEU A 126 16.68 6.70 17.67
C LEU A 126 18.11 7.04 17.20
N GLU A 127 19.13 6.56 17.90
CA GLU A 127 20.54 6.79 17.56
C GLU A 127 21.11 5.72 16.61
N HIS A 128 20.36 4.63 16.39
CA HIS A 128 20.81 3.48 15.64
C HIS A 128 20.49 3.59 14.15
N THR A 129 21.43 3.13 13.31
CA THR A 129 21.19 2.98 11.86
C THR A 129 20.43 1.68 11.62
N VAL A 130 19.33 1.76 10.89
CA VAL A 130 18.53 0.62 10.40
C VAL A 130 18.54 0.63 8.88
N TYR A 131 18.48 -0.55 8.27
CA TYR A 131 18.59 -0.68 6.82
C TYR A 131 17.27 -1.20 6.26
N LYS A 132 16.63 -0.40 5.40
CA LYS A 132 15.41 -0.79 4.68
C LYS A 132 15.79 -1.36 3.33
N CYS A 133 15.37 -2.60 3.08
CA CYS A 133 15.69 -3.37 1.89
C CYS A 133 14.43 -3.69 1.07
N LEU A 134 14.50 -3.58 -0.26
CA LEU A 134 13.45 -4.07 -1.17
C LEU A 134 13.96 -5.24 -2.01
N LYS A 135 13.25 -6.36 -1.93
CA LYS A 135 13.43 -7.56 -2.75
C LYS A 135 12.50 -7.47 -3.95
N PHE A 136 13.03 -7.75 -5.13
CA PHE A 136 12.28 -7.75 -6.39
C PHE A 136 12.16 -9.18 -6.91
N GLU A 137 10.95 -9.60 -7.25
CA GLU A 137 10.66 -10.87 -7.89
C GLU A 137 9.70 -10.66 -9.07
N LEU A 138 9.75 -11.57 -10.05
CA LEU A 138 8.78 -11.59 -11.13
C LEU A 138 7.72 -12.66 -10.87
N ARG A 139 6.47 -12.28 -11.12
CA ARG A 139 5.29 -13.14 -11.12
C ARG A 139 4.53 -12.95 -12.43
N ASP A 140 3.64 -13.87 -12.72
CA ASP A 140 2.79 -13.88 -13.90
C ASP A 140 1.35 -13.54 -13.51
N SER A 141 0.71 -12.72 -14.33
CA SER A 141 -0.71 -12.44 -14.29
C SER A 141 -1.37 -13.16 -15.45
N VAL A 142 -2.27 -14.10 -15.15
CA VAL A 142 -3.06 -14.80 -16.19
C VAL A 142 -4.03 -13.81 -16.85
N ARG A 143 -4.57 -12.88 -16.07
CA ARG A 143 -5.62 -11.94 -16.49
C ARG A 143 -5.10 -10.85 -17.43
N PHE A 144 -3.88 -10.36 -17.21
CA PHE A 144 -3.19 -9.48 -18.15
C PHE A 144 -2.33 -10.23 -19.18
N LYS A 145 -2.22 -11.56 -19.08
CA LYS A 145 -1.29 -12.38 -19.87
C LYS A 145 0.12 -11.78 -19.92
N SER A 146 0.61 -11.34 -18.77
CA SER A 146 1.83 -10.55 -18.65
C SER A 146 2.55 -10.84 -17.35
N LEU A 147 3.86 -10.63 -17.34
CA LEU A 147 4.62 -10.61 -16.09
C LEU A 147 4.39 -9.30 -15.33
N PHE A 148 4.61 -9.32 -14.02
CA PHE A 148 4.67 -8.14 -13.17
C PHE A 148 5.76 -8.26 -12.11
N ILE A 149 6.19 -7.10 -11.65
CA ILE A 149 7.17 -6.94 -10.57
C ILE A 149 6.44 -7.02 -9.23
N SER A 150 6.78 -8.04 -8.44
CA SER A 150 6.45 -8.16 -7.02
C SER A 150 7.56 -7.56 -6.17
N MET A 151 7.19 -6.89 -5.07
CA MET A 151 8.15 -6.24 -4.17
C MET A 151 7.87 -6.59 -2.71
N ASP A 152 8.91 -7.09 -2.04
CA ASP A 152 8.87 -7.38 -0.61
C ASP A 152 9.84 -6.50 0.16
N GLY A 153 9.33 -5.80 1.19
CA GLY A 153 10.11 -4.95 2.07
C GLY A 153 10.65 -5.71 3.26
N THR A 154 11.97 -5.63 3.48
CA THR A 154 12.68 -6.26 4.60
C THR A 154 13.45 -5.19 5.37
N THR A 155 13.36 -5.20 6.70
CA THR A 155 14.10 -4.25 7.55
C THR A 155 15.15 -5.01 8.34
N PHE A 156 16.40 -4.56 8.25
CA PHE A 156 17.51 -5.06 9.05
C PHE A 156 17.80 -4.06 10.16
N SER A 157 17.59 -4.50 11.40
CA SER A 157 17.70 -3.64 12.58
C SER A 157 18.77 -4.14 13.52
N PRO A 158 19.53 -3.25 14.19
CA PRO A 158 20.42 -3.63 15.26
C PRO A 158 19.66 -4.40 16.33
N ILE A 159 20.26 -5.47 16.83
CA ILE A 159 19.65 -6.39 17.81
C ILE A 159 19.03 -5.65 18.99
N GLU A 160 19.74 -4.64 19.50
CA GLU A 160 19.34 -3.77 20.61
C GLU A 160 18.07 -2.94 20.38
N THR A 161 17.71 -2.70 19.12
CA THR A 161 16.49 -1.95 18.76
C THR A 161 15.26 -2.84 18.62
N VAL A 162 15.43 -4.16 18.60
CA VAL A 162 14.34 -5.10 18.31
C VAL A 162 13.55 -5.42 19.57
N TYR A 163 12.26 -5.08 19.55
CA TYR A 163 11.35 -5.32 20.67
C TYR A 163 10.85 -6.78 20.69
N LYS A 164 11.74 -7.71 21.05
CA LYS A 164 11.46 -9.15 21.22
C LYS A 164 12.26 -9.76 22.37
N PRO A 165 11.78 -10.87 22.98
CA PRO A 165 12.53 -11.57 24.02
C PRO A 165 13.91 -12.05 23.53
N PRO A 166 14.94 -12.11 24.40
CA PRO A 166 16.29 -12.55 24.04
C PRO A 166 16.32 -13.90 23.31
N GLY A 167 15.56 -14.89 23.79
CA GLY A 167 15.50 -16.23 23.16
C GLY A 167 14.90 -16.25 21.75
N TYR A 168 14.10 -15.24 21.37
CA TYR A 168 13.67 -15.08 19.97
C TYR A 168 14.83 -14.54 19.13
N ILE A 169 15.50 -13.49 19.64
CA ILE A 169 16.60 -12.79 18.98
C ILE A 169 17.77 -13.74 18.72
N GLU A 170 18.14 -14.58 19.69
CA GLU A 170 19.23 -15.56 19.56
C GLU A 170 19.01 -16.57 18.43
N LYS A 171 17.75 -16.96 18.18
CA LYS A 171 17.37 -17.91 17.12
C LYS A 171 17.33 -17.28 15.73
N GLN A 172 17.36 -15.95 15.62
CA GLN A 172 17.32 -15.28 14.31
C GLN A 172 18.66 -15.34 13.60
N ALA A 173 18.61 -15.46 12.27
CA ALA A 173 19.79 -15.25 11.43
C ALA A 173 20.35 -13.83 11.65
N LYS A 174 21.67 -13.77 11.79
CA LYS A 174 22.44 -12.55 12.07
C LYS A 174 23.10 -12.03 10.80
N PHE A 175 23.15 -10.71 10.66
CA PHE A 175 23.66 -10.02 9.49
C PHE A 175 24.61 -8.88 9.89
N GLU A 176 25.51 -8.53 8.98
CA GLU A 176 26.40 -7.38 9.09
C GLU A 176 26.38 -6.61 7.78
N PHE A 177 26.52 -5.29 7.86
CA PHE A 177 26.68 -4.44 6.69
C PHE A 177 28.17 -4.12 6.51
N ASP A 178 28.71 -4.56 5.39
CA ASP A 178 30.07 -4.26 4.98
C ASP A 178 30.10 -2.85 4.37
N MET A 179 30.72 -1.91 5.08
CA MET A 179 30.80 -0.51 4.67
C MET A 179 31.72 -0.29 3.46
N GLU A 180 32.68 -1.20 3.21
CA GLU A 180 33.61 -1.06 2.08
C GLU A 180 32.98 -1.53 0.77
N SER A 181 32.32 -2.69 0.81
CA SER A 181 31.64 -3.23 -0.38
C SER A 181 30.19 -2.74 -0.52
N GLY A 182 29.62 -2.13 0.51
CA GLY A 182 28.21 -1.76 0.57
C GLY A 182 27.26 -2.97 0.68
N LEU A 183 27.77 -4.14 1.07
CA LEU A 183 27.04 -5.40 1.03
C LEU A 183 26.53 -5.82 2.40
N LEU A 184 25.28 -6.26 2.47
CA LEU A 184 24.72 -6.92 3.64
C LEU A 184 24.99 -8.43 3.60
N ARG A 185 25.72 -8.96 4.59
CA ARG A 185 26.15 -10.37 4.65
C ARG A 185 25.56 -11.08 5.85
N ARG A 186 25.26 -12.37 5.71
CA ARG A 186 24.92 -13.23 6.85
C ARG A 186 26.20 -13.56 7.62
N ASN A 187 26.26 -13.17 8.89
CA ASN A 187 27.37 -13.44 9.79
C ASN A 187 26.81 -13.88 11.13
N ALA A 188 27.20 -15.04 11.67
CA ALA A 188 26.73 -15.54 12.97
C ALA A 188 26.98 -14.57 14.14
N LYS A 189 27.99 -13.71 14.03
CA LYS A 189 28.33 -12.64 14.99
C LYS A 189 27.79 -11.26 14.58
N GLY A 190 27.00 -11.19 13.50
CA GLY A 190 26.43 -9.94 12.98
C GLY A 190 25.50 -9.27 13.99
N ASN A 191 25.48 -7.94 13.98
CA ASN A 191 24.70 -7.11 14.89
C ASN A 191 23.29 -6.77 14.37
N LEU A 192 22.96 -7.14 13.13
CA LEU A 192 21.66 -6.89 12.50
C LEU A 192 20.82 -8.17 12.44
N ILE A 193 19.49 -8.02 12.57
CA ILE A 193 18.51 -9.07 12.29
C ILE A 193 17.37 -8.57 11.43
N VAL A 194 16.75 -9.47 10.67
CA VAL A 194 15.54 -9.18 9.89
C VAL A 194 14.35 -8.98 10.83
N HIS A 195 14.11 -7.74 11.22
CA HIS A 195 12.98 -7.32 12.05
C HIS A 195 12.83 -5.80 11.98
N SER A 196 11.63 -5.27 12.20
CA SER A 196 11.45 -3.82 12.40
C SER A 196 11.98 -3.40 13.79
N PRO A 197 12.60 -2.22 13.93
CA PRO A 197 12.97 -1.69 15.23
C PRO A 197 11.70 -1.29 16.01
N GLY A 198 11.74 -1.45 17.34
CA GLY A 198 10.63 -1.12 18.24
C GLY A 198 9.37 -1.97 18.04
N LYS A 199 8.23 -1.43 18.49
CA LYS A 199 6.91 -2.10 18.45
C LYS A 199 6.19 -1.95 17.09
N LYS A 200 6.60 -1.01 16.22
CA LYS A 200 5.88 -0.65 14.98
C LYS A 200 6.56 -1.20 13.74
N LYS A 201 5.79 -1.41 12.67
CA LYS A 201 6.35 -1.70 11.34
C LYS A 201 7.16 -0.51 10.85
N PHE A 202 8.38 -0.75 10.40
CA PHE A 202 9.29 0.28 9.91
C PHE A 202 9.63 -0.01 8.45
N THR A 203 8.74 0.41 7.54
CA THR A 203 8.77 0.03 6.12
C THR A 203 9.06 1.23 5.22
N THR A 204 9.57 0.97 4.01
CA THR A 204 9.73 1.97 2.95
C THR A 204 8.37 2.45 2.44
N ASN A 205 8.22 3.77 2.28
CA ASN A 205 7.01 4.36 1.71
C ASN A 205 6.88 4.02 0.22
N ALA A 206 5.65 3.88 -0.27
CA ALA A 206 5.38 3.72 -1.70
C ALA A 206 5.84 4.94 -2.49
N ILE A 207 5.54 6.13 -1.96
CA ILE A 207 5.99 7.42 -2.47
C ILE A 207 6.18 8.39 -1.31
N ASP A 208 7.19 9.24 -1.41
CA ASP A 208 7.44 10.38 -0.55
C ASP A 208 8.14 11.49 -1.35
N ILE A 209 7.41 12.57 -1.60
CA ILE A 209 7.91 13.76 -2.30
C ILE A 209 7.77 15.00 -1.44
N THR A 210 7.68 14.82 -0.11
CA THR A 210 7.54 15.94 0.84
C THR A 210 8.69 16.92 0.78
N GLY A 211 9.91 16.43 0.54
CA GLY A 211 11.11 17.26 0.36
C GLY A 211 11.15 18.02 -0.97
N GLN A 212 10.25 17.74 -1.93
CA GLN A 212 10.23 18.37 -3.26
C GLN A 212 11.56 18.29 -4.00
N GLU A 213 12.33 17.22 -3.77
CA GLU A 213 13.62 16.98 -4.40
C GLU A 213 13.73 15.53 -4.90
N PRO A 214 14.57 15.25 -5.92
CA PRO A 214 14.75 13.90 -6.47
C PRO A 214 15.13 12.86 -5.42
N ILE A 215 15.97 13.23 -4.44
CA ILE A 215 16.40 12.34 -3.36
C ILE A 215 15.22 11.83 -2.52
N SER A 216 14.15 12.63 -2.37
CA SER A 216 12.95 12.20 -1.64
C SER A 216 12.27 11.03 -2.34
N LEU A 217 12.13 11.10 -3.67
CA LEU A 217 11.52 10.04 -4.47
C LEU A 217 12.43 8.81 -4.58
N GLN A 218 13.74 9.02 -4.72
CA GLN A 218 14.73 7.95 -4.78
C GLN A 218 14.61 7.00 -3.58
N LYS A 219 14.26 7.54 -2.41
CA LYS A 219 14.13 6.82 -1.13
C LYS A 219 12.83 5.99 -0.97
N THR A 220 12.11 5.74 -2.06
CA THR A 220 10.76 5.16 -2.02
C THR A 220 10.67 3.91 -2.87
N LYS A 221 9.60 3.12 -2.71
CA LYS A 221 9.35 1.98 -3.60
C LYS A 221 9.22 2.42 -5.07
N THR A 222 8.63 3.59 -5.33
CA THR A 222 8.53 4.14 -6.70
C THR A 222 9.91 4.39 -7.31
N GLY A 223 10.80 5.05 -6.55
CA GLY A 223 12.18 5.28 -6.99
C GLY A 223 12.96 3.98 -7.18
N ALA A 224 12.77 3.00 -6.30
CA ALA A 224 13.40 1.69 -6.41
C ALA A 224 12.93 0.89 -7.64
N ILE A 225 11.65 0.93 -8.00
CA ILE A 225 11.14 0.30 -9.23
C ILE A 225 11.78 0.96 -10.46
N TYR A 226 11.81 2.29 -10.50
CA TYR A 226 12.43 3.01 -11.61
C TYR A 226 13.90 2.61 -11.76
N GLN A 227 14.65 2.61 -10.65
CA GLN A 227 16.05 2.17 -10.64
C GLN A 227 16.22 0.70 -11.05
N PHE A 228 15.31 -0.19 -10.62
CA PHE A 228 15.30 -1.60 -11.00
C PHE A 228 15.22 -1.76 -12.53
N VAL A 229 14.22 -1.12 -13.14
CA VAL A 229 13.99 -1.18 -14.58
C VAL A 229 15.18 -0.62 -15.34
N ASN A 230 15.72 0.52 -14.90
CA ASN A 230 16.89 1.13 -15.53
C ASN A 230 18.11 0.20 -15.46
N LEU A 231 18.41 -0.38 -14.29
CA LEU A 231 19.56 -1.27 -14.12
C LEU A 231 19.45 -2.56 -14.94
N MET A 232 18.25 -3.15 -15.04
CA MET A 232 18.01 -4.30 -15.92
C MET A 232 18.35 -3.97 -17.37
N ASN A 233 17.90 -2.82 -17.88
CA ASN A 233 18.17 -2.39 -19.26
C ASN A 233 19.63 -2.00 -19.49
N ILE A 234 20.30 -1.38 -18.52
CA ILE A 234 21.72 -0.99 -18.63
C ILE A 234 22.63 -2.23 -18.65
N HIS A 235 22.51 -3.10 -17.65
CA HIS A 235 23.47 -4.21 -17.47
C HIS A 235 23.25 -5.37 -18.45
N PHE A 236 22.04 -5.53 -18.95
CA PHE A 236 21.70 -6.57 -19.93
C PHE A 236 21.33 -5.97 -21.29
N SER A 237 21.85 -4.78 -21.58
CA SER A 237 21.65 -4.10 -22.87
C SER A 237 22.01 -4.99 -24.05
N GLY A 238 21.11 -5.00 -25.04
CA GLY A 238 21.17 -5.85 -26.23
C GLY A 238 20.79 -7.32 -26.00
N CYS A 239 20.62 -7.78 -24.76
CA CYS A 239 20.15 -9.14 -24.45
C CYS A 239 18.68 -9.18 -24.04
N LEU A 240 18.21 -8.15 -23.34
CA LEU A 240 16.80 -7.98 -22.97
C LEU A 240 16.39 -6.52 -22.95
N SER A 241 15.09 -6.28 -23.00
CA SER A 241 14.48 -4.98 -22.69
C SER A 241 13.31 -5.18 -21.75
N LEU A 242 13.26 -4.37 -20.69
CA LEU A 242 12.21 -4.36 -19.68
C LEU A 242 11.57 -2.98 -19.62
N GLN A 243 10.25 -2.90 -19.75
CA GLN A 243 9.47 -1.66 -19.62
C GLN A 243 8.26 -1.88 -18.72
N LEU A 244 7.83 -0.83 -18.02
CA LEU A 244 6.61 -0.85 -17.20
C LEU A 244 5.39 -0.67 -18.10
N LYS A 245 4.39 -1.52 -17.89
CA LYS A 245 3.13 -1.47 -18.62
C LYS A 245 2.12 -0.57 -17.91
N PRO A 246 1.50 0.33 -18.66
CA PRO A 246 0.32 1.02 -18.20
C PRO A 246 -0.96 0.26 -18.55
N ILE A 247 -2.02 0.60 -17.84
CA ILE A 247 -3.40 0.20 -18.12
C ILE A 247 -4.23 1.43 -18.44
N GLU A 248 -5.28 1.25 -19.25
CA GLU A 248 -6.14 2.34 -19.71
C GLU A 248 -7.49 2.29 -19.00
N ALA A 249 -7.91 3.43 -18.46
CA ALA A 249 -9.21 3.57 -17.84
C ALA A 249 -10.29 3.64 -18.93
N SER A 250 -11.28 2.76 -18.86
CA SER A 250 -12.55 3.00 -19.53
C SER A 250 -13.32 4.13 -18.84
N TRP A 251 -13.19 4.24 -17.52
CA TRP A 251 -13.62 5.41 -16.78
C TRP A 251 -12.78 5.63 -15.53
N ARG A 252 -12.69 6.89 -15.09
CA ARG A 252 -12.14 7.27 -13.79
C ARG A 252 -13.03 8.31 -13.13
N GLU A 253 -13.42 8.02 -11.90
CA GLU A 253 -14.26 8.92 -11.11
C GLU A 253 -13.48 9.52 -9.93
N HIS A 254 -13.51 10.84 -9.81
CA HIS A 254 -13.07 11.53 -8.60
C HIS A 254 -14.29 11.91 -7.79
N TYR A 255 -14.42 11.37 -6.58
CA TYR A 255 -15.55 11.63 -5.72
C TYR A 255 -15.46 13.01 -5.05
N LYS A 256 -16.62 13.64 -4.89
CA LYS A 256 -16.76 14.97 -4.27
C LYS A 256 -16.87 14.86 -2.76
N LYS A 257 -16.36 15.88 -2.06
CA LYS A 257 -16.48 16.00 -0.59
C LYS A 257 -17.93 15.89 -0.10
N SER A 258 -18.89 16.40 -0.87
CA SER A 258 -20.32 16.32 -0.55
C SER A 258 -20.85 14.89 -0.46
N TYR A 259 -20.28 13.91 -1.19
CA TYR A 259 -20.70 12.52 -1.09
C TYR A 259 -20.26 11.92 0.25
N VAL A 260 -19.03 12.24 0.67
CA VAL A 260 -18.50 11.83 1.97
C VAL A 260 -19.32 12.44 3.12
N GLU A 261 -19.64 13.74 3.02
CA GLU A 261 -20.43 14.44 4.05
C GLU A 261 -21.80 13.82 4.25
N LYS A 262 -22.50 13.45 3.16
CA LYS A 262 -23.80 12.75 3.24
C LYS A 262 -23.71 11.41 3.96
N VAL A 263 -22.69 10.60 3.64
CA VAL A 263 -22.48 9.31 4.32
C VAL A 263 -22.23 9.50 5.81
N TYR A 264 -21.41 10.49 6.19
CA TYR A 264 -21.12 10.76 7.60
C TYR A 264 -22.32 11.32 8.36
N GLN A 265 -23.16 12.14 7.74
CA GLN A 265 -24.44 12.54 8.33
C GLN A 265 -25.32 11.31 8.64
N ARG A 266 -25.36 10.33 7.73
CA ARG A 266 -26.11 9.10 7.98
C ARG A 266 -25.52 8.25 9.10
N ILE A 267 -24.19 8.19 9.21
CA ILE A 267 -23.51 7.55 10.35
C ILE A 267 -23.95 8.17 11.68
N TYR A 268 -23.99 9.49 11.75
CA TYR A 268 -24.38 10.20 12.97
C TYR A 268 -25.84 9.92 13.33
N GLN A 269 -26.72 9.94 12.31
CA GLN A 269 -28.13 9.58 12.45
C GLN A 269 -28.30 8.15 13.02
N VAL A 270 -27.52 7.16 12.57
CA VAL A 270 -27.63 5.78 13.09
C VAL A 270 -27.36 5.69 14.60
N ILE A 271 -26.44 6.49 15.11
CA ILE A 271 -26.14 6.54 16.55
C ILE A 271 -27.22 7.30 17.33
N ASP A 272 -27.70 8.41 16.78
CA ASP A 272 -28.76 9.20 17.43
C ASP A 272 -30.09 8.41 17.45
N ASP A 273 -30.43 7.72 16.37
CA ASP A 273 -31.61 6.84 16.28
C ASP A 273 -31.52 5.66 17.27
N ALA A 274 -30.29 5.27 17.69
CA ALA A 274 -30.04 4.29 18.74
C ALA A 274 -30.08 4.88 20.17
N GLY A 275 -30.54 6.12 20.34
CA GLY A 275 -30.66 6.80 21.64
C GLY A 275 -29.44 7.60 22.08
N GLY A 276 -28.48 7.82 21.18
CA GLY A 276 -27.23 8.56 21.43
C GLY A 276 -26.13 7.69 22.05
N LEU A 277 -24.92 8.27 22.18
CA LEU A 277 -23.72 7.59 22.65
C LEU A 277 -23.48 7.85 24.15
N GLN A 278 -23.38 6.79 24.94
CA GLN A 278 -22.91 6.88 26.33
C GLN A 278 -21.38 6.80 26.39
N ILE A 279 -20.75 7.66 27.19
CA ILE A 279 -19.30 7.69 27.39
C ILE A 279 -18.98 7.56 28.87
N MET A 280 -18.13 6.58 29.20
CA MET A 280 -17.76 6.28 30.58
C MET A 280 -16.22 6.20 30.72
N ASN A 281 -15.72 6.61 31.89
CA ASN A 281 -14.31 6.52 32.23
C ASN A 281 -14.01 5.29 33.09
N ALA A 282 -13.23 4.35 32.55
CA ALA A 282 -12.65 3.24 33.32
C ALA A 282 -11.11 3.30 33.36
N SER A 283 -10.50 4.38 32.85
CA SER A 283 -9.05 4.62 32.95
C SER A 283 -8.65 5.10 34.34
N LEU A 284 -7.40 4.82 34.70
CA LEU A 284 -6.76 5.23 35.95
C LEU A 284 -6.61 6.76 36.03
N ARG A 285 -6.52 7.43 34.88
CA ARG A 285 -6.44 8.90 34.76
C ARG A 285 -7.70 9.45 34.11
N LYS A 286 -8.11 10.65 34.54
CA LYS A 286 -9.32 11.34 34.05
C LYS A 286 -9.05 12.31 32.89
N ASP A 287 -7.80 12.57 32.55
CA ASP A 287 -7.42 13.64 31.61
C ASP A 287 -8.08 13.48 30.23
N GLY A 288 -8.06 12.28 29.65
CA GLY A 288 -8.68 11.99 28.36
C GLY A 288 -10.21 12.14 28.41
N PHE A 289 -10.85 11.65 29.47
CA PHE A 289 -12.29 11.80 29.67
C PHE A 289 -12.70 13.27 29.79
N SER A 290 -11.97 14.05 30.61
CA SER A 290 -12.17 15.50 30.74
C SER A 290 -11.96 16.22 29.41
N LYS A 291 -10.95 15.85 28.62
CA LYS A 291 -10.74 16.43 27.28
C LYS A 291 -11.90 16.14 26.34
N LEU A 292 -12.50 14.95 26.39
CA LEU A 292 -13.65 14.58 25.55
C LEU A 292 -14.93 15.34 25.91
N LYS A 293 -15.15 15.66 27.20
CA LYS A 293 -16.28 16.49 27.65
C LYS A 293 -16.27 17.90 27.06
N LEU A 294 -15.10 18.42 26.73
CA LEU A 294 -14.93 19.76 26.15
C LEU A 294 -15.15 19.79 24.63
N GLN A 295 -15.35 18.63 23.98
CA GLN A 295 -15.48 18.56 22.54
C GLN A 295 -16.93 18.74 22.09
N GLN A 296 -17.10 19.32 20.90
CA GLN A 296 -18.35 19.25 20.17
C GLN A 296 -18.45 17.90 19.48
N TRP A 297 -19.49 17.14 19.83
CA TRP A 297 -19.78 15.84 19.24
C TRP A 297 -20.77 15.99 18.08
N PRO A 298 -20.62 15.23 17.00
CA PRO A 298 -21.55 15.26 15.87
C PRO A 298 -22.84 14.44 16.13
N VAL A 299 -22.95 13.84 17.31
CA VAL A 299 -24.04 12.98 17.79
C VAL A 299 -24.43 13.39 19.20
N GLN A 300 -25.59 12.95 19.67
CA GLN A 300 -26.02 13.08 21.05
C GLN A 300 -25.10 12.24 21.95
N VAL A 301 -24.60 12.85 23.03
CA VAL A 301 -23.65 12.21 23.94
C VAL A 301 -24.05 12.42 25.38
N GLU A 302 -24.00 11.35 26.16
CA GLU A 302 -24.19 11.34 27.61
C GLU A 302 -22.90 10.86 28.28
N PHE A 303 -22.32 11.69 29.15
CA PHE A 303 -21.20 11.27 29.97
C PHE A 303 -21.73 10.71 31.29
N ILE A 304 -21.49 9.42 31.53
CA ILE A 304 -22.14 8.66 32.60
C ILE A 304 -21.11 8.02 33.56
N GLU A 305 -21.59 7.63 34.74
CA GLU A 305 -20.88 6.74 35.66
C GLU A 305 -21.25 5.27 35.38
N ALA A 306 -20.51 4.33 35.97
CA ALA A 306 -20.66 2.90 35.67
C ALA A 306 -22.03 2.30 36.07
N GLU A 307 -22.70 2.93 37.03
CA GLU A 307 -24.00 2.49 37.54
C GLU A 307 -25.16 2.90 36.61
N ASP A 308 -24.94 3.90 35.73
CA ASP A 308 -25.96 4.52 34.89
C ASP A 308 -25.97 3.99 33.44
N ILE A 309 -25.29 2.87 33.19
CA ILE A 309 -25.18 2.32 31.83
C ILE A 309 -26.54 1.78 31.36
N ASP A 310 -27.06 2.34 30.26
CA ASP A 310 -28.26 1.83 29.59
C ASP A 310 -27.86 0.78 28.56
N ALA A 311 -28.32 -0.46 28.75
CA ALA A 311 -28.02 -1.57 27.85
C ALA A 311 -28.49 -1.33 26.40
N ARG A 312 -29.46 -0.43 26.18
CA ARG A 312 -30.04 -0.13 24.85
C ARG A 312 -29.20 0.86 24.05
N LYS A 313 -28.33 1.63 24.69
CA LYS A 313 -27.53 2.67 24.05
C LYS A 313 -26.11 2.17 23.74
N PRO A 314 -25.49 2.59 22.62
CA PRO A 314 -24.08 2.35 22.37
C PRO A 314 -23.18 2.94 23.48
N LEU A 315 -22.12 2.22 23.86
CA LEU A 315 -21.20 2.59 24.94
C LEU A 315 -19.75 2.75 24.44
N LEU A 316 -19.17 3.93 24.67
CA LEU A 316 -17.74 4.19 24.54
C LEU A 316 -17.06 4.17 25.92
N VAL A 317 -16.09 3.28 26.08
CA VAL A 317 -15.32 3.16 27.32
C VAL A 317 -13.91 3.71 27.13
N ILE A 318 -13.49 4.60 28.04
CA ILE A 318 -12.10 5.09 28.06
C ILE A 318 -11.29 4.23 29.03
N LEU A 319 -10.16 3.69 28.55
CA LEU A 319 -9.32 2.74 29.28
C LEU A 319 -7.84 3.16 29.23
N ASP A 320 -7.00 2.61 30.10
CA ASP A 320 -5.54 2.62 29.89
C ASP A 320 -5.09 1.30 29.23
N SER A 321 -3.79 1.13 28.97
CA SER A 321 -3.30 -0.13 28.41
C SER A 321 -3.27 -1.23 29.48
N ALA A 322 -3.33 -2.51 29.08
CA ALA A 322 -3.20 -3.64 30.02
C ALA A 322 -1.92 -3.55 30.87
N GLU A 323 -0.81 -3.09 30.27
CA GLU A 323 0.47 -2.85 30.96
C GLU A 323 0.35 -1.76 32.06
N ASP A 324 -0.52 -0.77 31.88
CA ASP A 324 -0.71 0.31 32.85
C ASP A 324 -1.54 -0.16 34.05
N TYR A 325 -2.58 -0.97 33.83
CA TYR A 325 -3.35 -1.60 34.91
C TYR A 325 -2.47 -2.57 35.71
N GLU A 326 -1.68 -3.40 35.04
CA GLU A 326 -0.75 -4.33 35.70
C GLU A 326 0.25 -3.59 36.60
N LYS A 327 0.85 -2.50 36.13
CA LYS A 327 1.75 -1.65 36.93
C LYS A 327 1.06 -1.02 38.15
N ALA A 328 -0.24 -0.77 38.05
CA ALA A 328 -1.05 -0.26 39.15
C ALA A 328 -1.54 -1.37 40.10
N GLY A 329 -1.20 -2.64 39.85
CA GLY A 329 -1.69 -3.78 40.63
C GLY A 329 -3.18 -4.08 40.41
N LEU A 330 -3.73 -3.67 39.27
CA LEU A 330 -5.14 -3.83 38.91
C LEU A 330 -5.31 -4.75 37.71
N THR A 331 -6.48 -5.37 37.61
CA THR A 331 -6.87 -6.17 36.43
C THR A 331 -7.42 -5.25 35.34
N ASP A 332 -7.08 -5.50 34.07
CA ASP A 332 -7.66 -4.77 32.93
C ASP A 332 -9.18 -5.02 32.86
N PRO A 333 -10.02 -3.98 33.05
CA PRO A 333 -11.47 -4.15 33.11
C PRO A 333 -12.12 -4.29 31.73
N LYS A 334 -11.35 -4.21 30.62
CA LYS A 334 -11.86 -4.12 29.25
C LYS A 334 -12.93 -5.15 28.93
N SER A 335 -12.69 -6.43 29.23
CA SER A 335 -13.60 -7.52 28.85
C SER A 335 -14.97 -7.40 29.51
N GLY A 336 -15.05 -6.85 30.72
CA GLY A 336 -16.31 -6.72 31.46
C GLY A 336 -17.34 -5.80 30.81
N PHE A 337 -16.95 -4.97 29.85
CA PHE A 337 -17.85 -4.05 29.15
C PHE A 337 -18.44 -4.59 27.86
N TYR A 338 -17.83 -5.62 27.25
CA TYR A 338 -18.27 -6.16 25.96
C TYR A 338 -19.33 -7.26 26.20
N SER A 339 -20.49 -7.12 25.56
CA SER A 339 -21.58 -8.11 25.60
C SER A 339 -22.19 -8.31 24.21
N SER A 340 -22.96 -9.39 24.02
CA SER A 340 -23.73 -9.62 22.78
C SER A 340 -24.89 -8.66 22.60
N GLU A 341 -25.42 -8.12 23.71
CA GLU A 341 -26.66 -7.34 23.72
C GLU A 341 -26.45 -5.84 23.50
N ARG A 342 -25.19 -5.36 23.51
CA ARG A 342 -24.88 -3.93 23.39
C ARG A 342 -23.64 -3.65 22.57
N THR A 343 -23.76 -2.66 21.70
CA THR A 343 -22.64 -2.08 20.97
C THR A 343 -21.66 -1.37 21.91
N THR A 344 -20.46 -1.93 22.03
CA THR A 344 -19.40 -1.37 22.87
C THR A 344 -18.11 -1.16 22.07
N GLN A 345 -17.46 -0.02 22.31
CA GLN A 345 -16.13 0.30 21.79
C GLN A 345 -15.28 0.89 22.91
N SER A 346 -13.97 0.63 22.87
CA SER A 346 -13.02 1.25 23.79
C SER A 346 -12.03 2.16 23.08
N ILE A 347 -11.59 3.22 23.77
CA ILE A 347 -10.48 4.08 23.35
C ILE A 347 -9.50 4.26 24.51
N TYR A 348 -8.20 4.30 24.20
CA TYR A 348 -7.21 4.52 25.25
C TYR A 348 -7.10 6.00 25.64
N ASN A 349 -7.04 6.28 26.93
CA ASN A 349 -6.79 7.60 27.50
C ASN A 349 -5.52 8.23 26.90
N SER A 350 -4.44 7.45 26.76
CA SER A 350 -3.21 7.87 26.10
C SER A 350 -3.40 8.26 24.63
N THR A 351 -4.36 7.66 23.92
CA THR A 351 -4.67 8.03 22.53
C THR A 351 -5.31 9.41 22.45
N ILE A 352 -6.10 9.79 23.45
CA ILE A 352 -6.75 11.09 23.53
C ILE A 352 -5.75 12.16 23.99
N THR A 353 -4.95 11.86 25.01
CA THR A 353 -4.05 12.84 25.63
C THR A 353 -2.83 13.17 24.78
N ASN A 354 -2.31 12.21 24.01
CA ASN A 354 -1.13 12.39 23.15
C ASN A 354 -1.41 13.16 21.84
N VAL A 355 -2.65 13.55 21.58
CA VAL A 355 -2.99 14.36 20.41
C VAL A 355 -2.35 15.73 20.56
N ARG A 356 -1.54 16.12 19.57
CA ARG A 356 -0.85 17.41 19.58
C ARG A 356 -1.85 18.55 19.40
N PRO A 357 -1.71 19.65 20.16
CA PRO A 357 -2.49 20.85 19.96
C PRO A 357 -2.41 21.35 18.51
N LYS A 358 -3.57 21.67 17.93
CA LYS A 358 -3.63 22.33 16.62
C LYS A 358 -3.80 23.83 16.79
N THR A 359 -3.10 24.60 15.97
CA THR A 359 -3.24 26.07 15.90
C THR A 359 -4.62 26.52 15.42
N LYS A 360 -5.36 25.65 14.70
CA LYS A 360 -6.74 25.87 14.24
C LYS A 360 -7.52 24.54 14.16
N GLY A 361 -8.78 24.56 14.60
CA GLY A 361 -9.72 23.44 14.51
C GLY A 361 -9.69 22.48 15.71
N ASN A 362 -10.67 21.58 15.79
CA ASN A 362 -10.76 20.57 16.85
C ASN A 362 -9.71 19.47 16.63
N GLU A 363 -8.80 19.31 17.58
CA GLU A 363 -7.72 18.33 17.53
C GLU A 363 -8.21 16.87 17.59
N LEU A 364 -9.28 16.62 18.34
CA LEU A 364 -9.88 15.30 18.57
C LEU A 364 -10.93 14.92 17.53
N SER A 365 -11.38 15.84 16.67
CA SER A 365 -12.40 15.56 15.65
C SER A 365 -12.12 14.31 14.80
N PRO A 366 -10.90 14.04 14.30
CA PRO A 366 -10.63 12.82 13.54
C PRO A 366 -10.79 11.53 14.36
N ILE A 367 -10.51 11.58 15.67
CA ILE A 367 -10.69 10.45 16.58
C ILE A 367 -12.18 10.24 16.84
N ILE A 368 -12.92 11.32 17.11
CA ILE A 368 -14.37 11.28 17.31
C ILE A 368 -15.06 10.70 16.07
N ASP A 369 -14.77 11.21 14.87
CA ASP A 369 -15.31 10.71 13.61
C ASP A 369 -15.03 9.21 13.44
N ALA A 370 -13.82 8.74 13.76
CA ALA A 370 -13.46 7.34 13.65
C ALA A 370 -14.22 6.46 14.65
N VAL A 371 -14.35 6.92 15.91
CA VAL A 371 -15.07 6.19 16.97
C VAL A 371 -16.55 6.07 16.64
N VAL A 372 -17.22 7.17 16.28
CA VAL A 372 -18.65 7.19 15.95
C VAL A 372 -18.94 6.31 14.74
N LYS A 373 -18.06 6.34 13.73
CA LYS A 373 -18.13 5.49 12.55
C LYS A 373 -17.99 3.99 12.88
N GLU A 374 -17.01 3.58 13.68
CA GLU A 374 -16.91 2.17 14.11
C GLU A 374 -18.11 1.75 14.98
N MET A 375 -18.60 2.66 15.83
CA MET A 375 -19.78 2.40 16.65
C MET A 375 -21.04 2.15 15.79
N ALA A 376 -21.24 2.94 14.73
CA ALA A 376 -22.39 2.79 13.84
C ALA A 376 -22.35 1.46 13.09
N ILE A 377 -21.18 1.04 12.60
CA ILE A 377 -21.01 -0.27 11.95
C ILE A 377 -21.34 -1.41 12.92
N LYS A 378 -20.84 -1.34 14.16
CA LYS A 378 -21.14 -2.35 15.18
C LYS A 378 -22.63 -2.35 15.56
N GLN A 379 -23.28 -1.18 15.58
CA GLN A 379 -24.72 -1.07 15.83
C GLN A 379 -25.53 -1.75 14.73
N GLU A 380 -25.17 -1.54 13.46
CA GLU A 380 -25.76 -2.27 12.34
C GLU A 380 -25.51 -3.78 12.43
N CYS A 381 -24.31 -4.21 12.85
CA CYS A 381 -24.01 -5.63 13.10
C CYS A 381 -24.89 -6.24 14.21
N LEU A 382 -25.14 -5.49 15.28
CA LEU A 382 -26.06 -5.90 16.36
C LEU A 382 -27.50 -6.06 15.84
N GLN A 383 -27.93 -5.15 14.96
CA GLN A 383 -29.29 -5.17 14.41
C GLN A 383 -29.47 -6.11 13.20
N GLY A 384 -28.38 -6.55 12.58
CA GLY A 384 -28.44 -7.34 11.34
C GLY A 384 -29.03 -6.56 10.18
N GLN A 385 -28.79 -5.24 10.09
CA GLN A 385 -29.38 -4.38 9.05
C GLN A 385 -28.42 -3.28 8.59
N PHE A 386 -28.41 -3.01 7.28
CA PHE A 386 -27.71 -1.87 6.68
C PHE A 386 -28.56 -0.59 6.74
N LEU A 387 -28.17 0.33 7.60
CA LEU A 387 -28.77 1.63 7.84
C LEU A 387 -27.98 2.80 7.22
N ILE A 388 -26.64 2.70 7.14
CA ILE A 388 -25.74 3.73 6.60
C ILE A 388 -25.88 3.80 5.07
N GLN A 389 -25.79 2.65 4.42
CA GLN A 389 -25.91 2.51 2.97
C GLN A 389 -26.78 1.30 2.66
N LYS A 390 -27.88 1.52 1.94
CA LYS A 390 -28.84 0.46 1.62
C LYS A 390 -28.23 -0.57 0.65
N LEU A 391 -28.66 -1.81 0.80
CA LEU A 391 -28.43 -2.91 -0.12
C LEU A 391 -29.79 -3.55 -0.43
N GLU A 392 -30.19 -3.58 -1.68
CA GLU A 392 -31.44 -4.21 -2.13
C GLU A 392 -31.11 -5.50 -2.85
N GLY A 393 -31.97 -6.53 -2.73
CA GLY A 393 -31.76 -7.85 -3.33
C GLY A 393 -31.15 -8.89 -2.39
N ASN A 394 -30.98 -10.11 -2.92
CA ASN A 394 -30.51 -11.27 -2.18
C ASN A 394 -29.09 -11.64 -2.64
N TYR A 395 -28.10 -11.29 -1.81
CA TYR A 395 -26.68 -11.46 -2.13
C TYR A 395 -25.92 -12.09 -0.98
N TRP A 396 -24.99 -12.99 -1.29
CA TRP A 396 -24.06 -13.52 -0.31
C TRP A 396 -22.65 -12.98 -0.57
N PHE A 397 -21.98 -12.52 0.48
CA PHE A 397 -20.58 -12.10 0.44
C PHE A 397 -19.74 -13.12 1.18
N VAL A 398 -18.73 -13.69 0.52
CA VAL A 398 -17.98 -14.84 1.04
C VAL A 398 -16.48 -14.53 1.07
N GLU A 399 -15.86 -14.72 2.24
CA GLU A 399 -14.40 -14.75 2.39
C GLU A 399 -13.94 -16.16 2.77
N ARG A 400 -12.91 -16.66 2.09
CA ARG A 400 -12.24 -17.92 2.42
C ARG A 400 -11.05 -17.65 3.33
N GLU A 401 -10.99 -18.34 4.47
CA GLU A 401 -9.84 -18.37 5.39
C GLU A 401 -9.13 -19.72 5.26
N ASP A 402 -7.94 -19.71 4.65
CA ASP A 402 -7.09 -20.89 4.59
C ASP A 402 -6.40 -21.13 5.95
N SER A 403 -6.36 -22.37 6.43
CA SER A 403 -5.65 -22.68 7.66
C SER A 403 -4.14 -22.46 7.53
N LYS A 404 -3.53 -21.97 8.62
CA LYS A 404 -2.07 -21.86 8.75
C LYS A 404 -1.37 -23.22 8.81
N TYR A 405 -2.13 -24.28 9.13
CA TYR A 405 -1.64 -25.64 9.21
C TYR A 405 -2.15 -26.42 8.00
N ARG A 406 -1.23 -27.10 7.28
CA ARG A 406 -1.52 -27.81 6.03
C ARG A 406 -2.56 -28.94 6.11
N ASN A 407 -3.11 -29.25 7.28
CA ASN A 407 -3.99 -30.39 7.55
C ASN A 407 -5.39 -29.98 8.03
N GLN A 408 -5.79 -28.73 7.85
CA GLN A 408 -7.12 -28.26 8.23
C GLN A 408 -7.80 -27.67 6.99
N ASP A 409 -9.06 -28.04 6.82
CA ASP A 409 -9.90 -27.58 5.72
C ASP A 409 -10.13 -26.06 5.81
N PRO A 410 -10.29 -25.39 4.66
CA PRO A 410 -10.58 -23.96 4.64
C PRO A 410 -11.92 -23.68 5.31
N VAL A 411 -12.01 -22.51 5.94
CA VAL A 411 -13.25 -22.02 6.54
C VAL A 411 -13.81 -20.92 5.65
N PHE A 412 -15.11 -20.99 5.38
CA PHE A 412 -15.83 -19.96 4.62
C PHE A 412 -16.66 -19.10 5.57
N HIS A 413 -16.40 -17.81 5.53
CA HIS A 413 -17.19 -16.80 6.23
C HIS A 413 -18.19 -16.22 5.25
N ILE A 414 -19.47 -16.28 5.60
CA ILE A 414 -20.56 -15.91 4.70
C ILE A 414 -21.40 -14.83 5.38
N LEU A 415 -21.60 -13.72 4.70
CA LEU A 415 -22.60 -12.72 5.04
C LEU A 415 -23.76 -12.84 4.05
N LYS A 416 -24.87 -13.43 4.51
CA LYS A 416 -26.11 -13.56 3.75
C LYS A 416 -26.90 -12.26 3.87
N CYS A 417 -27.21 -11.61 2.76
CA CYS A 417 -27.96 -10.37 2.74
C CYS A 417 -29.26 -10.54 1.98
N ASP A 418 -30.37 -10.08 2.55
CA ASP A 418 -31.68 -10.06 1.92
C ASP A 418 -32.35 -8.72 2.18
N ASN A 419 -32.50 -7.91 1.12
CA ASN A 419 -33.22 -6.64 1.13
C ASN A 419 -32.86 -5.70 2.29
N GLY A 420 -31.56 -5.60 2.57
CA GLY A 420 -31.00 -4.67 3.55
C GLY A 420 -30.79 -5.29 4.93
N CYS A 421 -31.35 -6.46 5.20
CA CYS A 421 -31.03 -7.27 6.37
C CYS A 421 -29.86 -8.21 6.06
N PHE A 422 -29.11 -8.61 7.09
CA PHE A 422 -28.01 -9.56 6.93
C PHE A 422 -27.81 -10.48 8.14
N GLN A 423 -27.25 -11.64 7.86
CA GLN A 423 -26.86 -12.64 8.86
C GLN A 423 -25.49 -13.20 8.52
N TYR A 424 -24.71 -13.50 9.56
CA TYR A 424 -23.39 -14.12 9.43
C TYR A 424 -23.44 -15.60 9.75
N GLU A 425 -22.77 -16.40 8.92
CA GLU A 425 -22.53 -17.81 9.18
C GLU A 425 -21.09 -18.20 8.83
N GLN A 426 -20.68 -19.34 9.37
CA GLN A 426 -19.38 -19.95 9.08
C GLN A 426 -19.66 -21.39 8.63
N GLN A 427 -19.12 -21.76 7.49
CA GLN A 427 -19.35 -23.06 6.85
C GLN A 427 -18.04 -23.64 6.31
N ASP A 428 -18.06 -24.92 5.96
CA ASP A 428 -16.99 -25.60 5.24
C ASP A 428 -17.26 -25.60 3.72
N GLU A 429 -16.42 -26.30 2.97
CA GLU A 429 -16.53 -26.42 1.52
C GLU A 429 -17.76 -27.22 1.08
N PHE A 430 -18.11 -28.29 1.81
CA PHE A 430 -19.23 -29.18 1.51
C PHE A 430 -20.59 -28.47 1.51
N TYR A 431 -20.71 -27.39 2.28
CA TYR A 431 -21.90 -26.56 2.29
C TYR A 431 -22.26 -25.97 0.91
N PHE A 432 -21.26 -25.61 0.10
CA PHE A 432 -21.52 -25.09 -1.25
C PHE A 432 -21.89 -26.22 -2.21
N ASP A 433 -21.29 -27.40 -2.06
CA ASP A 433 -21.64 -28.60 -2.83
C ASP A 433 -23.10 -29.01 -2.61
N ASP A 434 -23.57 -28.99 -1.35
CA ASP A 434 -24.96 -29.29 -0.98
C ASP A 434 -25.97 -28.32 -1.64
N LEU A 435 -25.53 -27.09 -1.92
CA LEU A 435 -26.32 -26.06 -2.58
C LEU A 435 -26.13 -26.03 -4.11
N ASN A 436 -25.31 -26.93 -4.67
CA ASN A 436 -24.87 -26.93 -6.07
C ASN A 436 -24.27 -25.58 -6.50
N ILE A 437 -23.45 -24.97 -5.63
CA ILE A 437 -22.73 -23.73 -5.91
C ILE A 437 -21.25 -24.06 -6.08
N GLU A 438 -20.74 -23.95 -7.30
CA GLU A 438 -19.30 -24.16 -7.57
C GLU A 438 -18.55 -22.82 -7.41
N LEU A 439 -17.78 -22.67 -6.34
CA LEU A 439 -16.97 -21.48 -6.11
C LEU A 439 -15.66 -21.55 -6.93
N PRO A 440 -15.31 -20.52 -7.70
CA PRO A 440 -14.03 -20.49 -8.42
C PRO A 440 -12.83 -20.63 -7.47
N GLU A 441 -11.91 -21.53 -7.80
CA GLU A 441 -10.68 -21.74 -7.02
C GLU A 441 -9.54 -20.79 -7.40
N LYS A 442 -8.52 -20.72 -6.53
CA LYS A 442 -7.28 -19.99 -6.81
C LYS A 442 -6.55 -20.64 -7.97
N GLN A 443 -6.21 -19.85 -8.99
CA GLN A 443 -5.33 -20.30 -10.07
C GLN A 443 -3.86 -20.20 -9.67
N ARG A 444 -3.50 -19.26 -8.79
CA ARG A 444 -2.14 -19.04 -8.29
C ARG A 444 -2.12 -18.91 -6.77
N TYR A 445 -1.03 -19.37 -6.14
CA TYR A 445 -0.90 -19.41 -4.67
C TYR A 445 -0.92 -18.02 -3.99
N PHE A 446 -0.53 -16.97 -4.71
CA PHE A 446 -0.48 -15.60 -4.19
C PHE A 446 -1.81 -14.85 -4.37
N GLU A 447 -2.79 -15.45 -5.05
CA GLU A 447 -4.11 -14.84 -5.23
C GLU A 447 -4.91 -14.86 -3.94
N THR A 448 -5.65 -13.78 -3.72
CA THR A 448 -6.74 -13.75 -2.75
C THR A 448 -8.06 -13.65 -3.51
N LEU A 449 -9.01 -14.52 -3.18
CA LEU A 449 -10.35 -14.55 -3.76
C LEU A 449 -11.37 -14.14 -2.72
N ASN A 450 -12.38 -13.40 -3.16
CA ASN A 450 -13.59 -13.12 -2.40
C ASN A 450 -14.77 -13.24 -3.36
N TYR A 451 -15.90 -13.74 -2.89
CA TYR A 451 -17.03 -14.05 -3.75
C TYR A 451 -18.22 -13.17 -3.40
N VAL A 452 -18.92 -12.72 -4.44
CA VAL A 452 -20.25 -12.11 -4.36
C VAL A 452 -21.18 -13.00 -5.15
N ILE A 453 -22.21 -13.54 -4.49
CA ILE A 453 -23.14 -14.49 -5.08
C ILE A 453 -24.51 -13.85 -5.13
N ASP A 454 -25.09 -13.73 -6.32
CA ASP A 454 -26.49 -13.34 -6.51
C ASP A 454 -27.36 -14.60 -6.37
N MET A 455 -28.17 -14.62 -5.32
CA MET A 455 -29.06 -15.71 -4.95
C MET A 455 -30.48 -15.51 -5.46
N ALA A 456 -30.75 -14.45 -6.23
CA ALA A 456 -32.06 -14.21 -6.82
C ALA A 456 -32.38 -15.14 -8.01
N GLN A 457 -31.37 -15.81 -8.57
CA GLN A 457 -31.49 -16.68 -9.74
C GLN A 457 -31.08 -18.12 -9.42
N GLN A 458 -31.63 -19.08 -10.19
CA GLN A 458 -31.29 -20.50 -10.14
C GLN A 458 -30.80 -20.93 -11.55
N PRO A 459 -29.52 -21.32 -11.71
CA PRO A 459 -28.48 -21.39 -10.68
C PRO A 459 -27.99 -19.99 -10.23
N PRO A 460 -27.43 -19.88 -9.00
CA PRO A 460 -26.85 -18.62 -8.52
C PRO A 460 -25.74 -18.10 -9.43
N LYS A 461 -25.65 -16.77 -9.56
CA LYS A 461 -24.58 -16.10 -10.33
C LYS A 461 -23.47 -15.67 -9.39
N ILE A 462 -22.21 -15.89 -9.79
CA ILE A 462 -21.04 -15.60 -8.94
C ILE A 462 -20.17 -14.54 -9.62
N CYS A 463 -19.73 -13.56 -8.83
CA CYS A 463 -18.66 -12.64 -9.18
C CYS A 463 -17.52 -12.82 -8.19
N THR A 464 -16.33 -13.15 -8.70
CA THR A 464 -15.11 -13.31 -7.92
C THR A 464 -14.28 -12.03 -8.00
N ILE A 465 -13.92 -11.49 -6.83
CA ILE A 465 -12.97 -10.39 -6.69
C ILE A 465 -11.59 -10.98 -6.46
N VAL A 466 -10.72 -10.82 -7.45
CA VAL A 466 -9.38 -11.40 -7.42
C VAL A 466 -8.33 -10.34 -7.17
N HIS A 467 -7.41 -10.62 -6.27
CA HIS A 467 -6.29 -9.74 -5.94
C HIS A 467 -4.96 -10.48 -6.14
N GLU A 468 -4.19 -10.06 -7.15
CA GLU A 468 -2.88 -10.61 -7.55
C GLU A 468 -1.68 -9.80 -7.02
N GLU A 469 -1.91 -8.76 -6.21
CA GLU A 469 -0.86 -7.85 -5.72
C GLU A 469 -0.19 -6.93 -6.76
N ILE A 470 -0.70 -6.86 -7.98
CA ILE A 470 -0.28 -5.86 -8.97
C ILE A 470 -0.57 -4.45 -8.44
N ALA A 471 0.44 -3.57 -8.47
CA ALA A 471 0.33 -2.22 -7.96
C ALA A 471 0.19 -1.20 -9.11
N ALA A 472 -0.71 -0.23 -8.95
CA ALA A 472 -0.70 1.00 -9.73
C ALA A 472 0.36 1.94 -9.14
N ILE A 473 1.27 2.40 -10.00
CA ILE A 473 2.45 3.15 -9.60
C ILE A 473 2.48 4.52 -10.31
N PRO A 474 3.03 5.56 -9.66
CA PRO A 474 3.28 6.84 -10.30
C PRO A 474 4.25 6.72 -11.49
N ASP A 475 4.17 7.67 -12.41
CA ASP A 475 5.16 7.83 -13.48
C ASP A 475 6.44 8.44 -12.87
N ALA A 476 7.38 7.56 -12.54
CA ALA A 476 8.60 7.93 -11.83
C ALA A 476 9.53 8.81 -12.68
N GLU A 477 9.58 8.58 -14.00
CA GLU A 477 10.45 9.33 -14.91
C GLU A 477 10.05 10.80 -14.93
N LYS A 478 8.78 11.08 -15.22
CA LYS A 478 8.22 12.44 -15.16
C LYS A 478 8.33 13.06 -13.77
N LEU A 479 8.14 12.27 -12.71
CA LEU A 479 8.31 12.77 -11.35
C LEU A 479 9.75 13.18 -11.05
N PHE A 480 10.75 12.42 -11.47
CA PHE A 480 12.16 12.79 -11.30
C PHE A 480 12.49 14.08 -12.05
N GLU A 481 11.98 14.25 -13.27
CA GLU A 481 12.11 15.47 -14.07
C GLU A 481 11.52 16.68 -13.32
N VAL A 482 10.24 16.60 -12.91
CA VAL A 482 9.57 17.68 -12.17
C VAL A 482 10.31 18.02 -10.87
N LEU A 483 10.75 17.01 -10.12
CA LEU A 483 11.49 17.24 -8.87
C LEU A 483 12.88 17.86 -9.13
N ALA A 484 13.53 17.53 -10.24
CA ALA A 484 14.81 18.14 -10.62
C ALA A 484 14.62 19.63 -10.94
N HIS A 485 13.57 19.99 -11.69
CA HIS A 485 13.21 21.39 -11.94
C HIS A 485 12.87 22.14 -10.65
N LEU A 486 12.09 21.54 -9.76
CA LEU A 486 11.78 22.14 -8.46
C LEU A 486 13.04 22.35 -7.60
N LYS A 487 13.97 21.40 -7.58
CA LYS A 487 15.25 21.54 -6.87
C LYS A 487 16.09 22.68 -7.45
N ALA A 488 16.19 22.79 -8.78
CA ALA A 488 16.91 23.88 -9.44
C ALA A 488 16.29 25.25 -9.14
N SER A 489 14.94 25.32 -9.10
CA SER A 489 14.20 26.55 -8.79
C SER A 489 14.44 27.10 -7.39
N ASN A 490 14.95 26.29 -6.44
CA ASN A 490 15.31 26.79 -5.12
C ASN A 490 16.52 27.74 -5.15
N GLN A 491 17.28 27.75 -6.25
CA GLN A 491 18.49 28.56 -6.42
C GLN A 491 18.31 29.73 -7.42
N GLN A 492 17.15 29.84 -8.06
CA GLN A 492 16.89 30.80 -9.13
C GLN A 492 15.56 31.50 -8.88
N GLY A 493 15.51 32.82 -9.08
CA GLY A 493 14.29 33.63 -8.90
C GLY A 493 13.64 34.01 -10.22
N ILE A 494 12.42 34.56 -10.18
CA ILE A 494 11.79 35.20 -11.33
C ILE A 494 12.40 36.58 -11.56
N SER A 495 12.80 36.88 -12.79
CA SER A 495 13.43 38.18 -13.09
C SER A 495 12.40 39.31 -13.03
N ARG A 496 12.85 40.47 -12.56
CA ARG A 496 12.04 41.70 -12.56
C ARG A 496 11.54 42.04 -13.96
N GLU A 497 12.41 41.90 -14.96
CA GLU A 497 12.08 42.16 -16.37
C GLU A 497 10.92 41.32 -16.86
N PHE A 498 10.87 40.04 -16.48
CA PHE A 498 9.74 39.18 -16.83
C PHE A 498 8.45 39.62 -16.13
N ILE A 499 8.52 40.00 -14.84
CA ILE A 499 7.35 40.55 -14.13
C ILE A 499 6.85 41.83 -14.80
N ASP A 500 7.73 42.75 -15.18
CA ASP A 500 7.37 44.00 -15.83
C ASP A 500 6.73 43.74 -17.21
N LYS A 501 7.25 42.78 -17.97
CA LYS A 501 6.66 42.30 -19.23
C LYS A 501 5.27 41.70 -19.00
N TYR A 502 5.10 40.87 -17.98
CA TYR A 502 3.81 40.27 -17.61
C TYR A 502 2.78 41.34 -17.19
N LEU A 503 3.20 42.33 -16.40
CA LEU A 503 2.35 43.44 -15.95
C LEU A 503 1.91 44.39 -17.07
N SER A 504 2.65 44.39 -18.19
CA SER A 504 2.33 45.18 -19.39
C SER A 504 1.24 44.53 -20.24
N ASP A 505 0.90 43.27 -20.01
CA ASP A 505 -0.19 42.59 -20.69
C ASP A 505 -1.56 43.05 -20.19
N SER A 506 -2.36 43.63 -21.09
CA SER A 506 -3.70 44.14 -20.83
C SER A 506 -4.68 43.07 -20.30
N ILE A 507 -4.42 41.78 -20.57
CA ILE A 507 -5.28 40.66 -20.17
C ILE A 507 -5.38 40.55 -18.64
N TYR A 508 -4.29 40.83 -17.91
CA TYR A 508 -4.21 40.60 -16.46
C TYR A 508 -4.39 41.85 -15.61
N VAL A 509 -4.63 43.02 -16.20
CA VAL A 509 -4.72 44.32 -15.49
C VAL A 509 -5.78 44.33 -14.39
N ASN A 510 -6.89 43.62 -14.59
CA ASN A 510 -7.99 43.53 -13.62
C ASN A 510 -7.89 42.31 -12.70
N ASP A 511 -6.90 41.43 -12.89
CA ASP A 511 -6.70 40.25 -12.03
C ASP A 511 -5.99 40.65 -10.72
N PRO A 512 -6.39 40.09 -9.56
CA PRO A 512 -5.74 40.36 -8.29
C PRO A 512 -4.20 40.21 -8.31
N ILE A 513 -3.65 39.33 -9.15
CA ILE A 513 -2.21 39.13 -9.29
C ILE A 513 -1.47 40.40 -9.69
N HIS A 514 -2.09 41.28 -10.49
CA HIS A 514 -1.46 42.53 -10.96
C HIS A 514 -1.09 43.44 -9.79
N SER A 515 -2.04 43.61 -8.86
CA SER A 515 -1.84 44.39 -7.64
C SER A 515 -0.79 43.76 -6.71
N LYS A 516 -0.77 42.42 -6.59
CA LYS A 516 0.21 41.70 -5.77
C LYS A 516 1.62 41.89 -6.30
N LEU A 517 1.83 41.72 -7.60
CA LEU A 517 3.12 41.89 -8.26
C LEU A 517 3.61 43.33 -8.15
N LYS A 518 2.76 44.33 -8.43
CA LYS A 518 3.11 45.75 -8.23
C LYS A 518 3.52 46.07 -6.79
N SER A 519 2.78 45.56 -5.82
CA SER A 519 3.10 45.74 -4.40
C SER A 519 4.42 45.09 -4.02
N MET A 520 4.71 43.89 -4.54
CA MET A 520 5.99 43.20 -4.35
C MET A 520 7.15 43.99 -4.96
N LEU A 521 7.02 44.45 -6.21
CA LEU A 521 8.03 45.26 -6.91
C LEU A 521 8.31 46.60 -6.21
N ALA A 522 7.29 47.19 -5.58
CA ALA A 522 7.41 48.45 -4.84
C ALA A 522 8.08 48.26 -3.47
N MET A 523 7.83 47.14 -2.79
CA MET A 523 8.52 46.80 -1.53
C MET A 523 10.01 46.50 -1.74
N HIS A 524 10.38 46.03 -2.93
CA HIS A 524 11.76 45.65 -3.28
C HIS A 524 12.23 46.36 -4.57
N PRO A 525 12.49 47.67 -4.53
CA PRO A 525 12.74 48.47 -5.74
C PRO A 525 14.07 48.14 -6.44
N LEU A 526 15.08 47.67 -5.70
CA LEU A 526 16.42 47.36 -6.23
C LEU A 526 16.64 45.87 -6.50
N GLN A 527 15.64 45.03 -6.22
CA GLN A 527 15.75 43.58 -6.38
C GLN A 527 15.53 43.21 -7.84
N SER A 528 16.52 42.51 -8.43
CA SER A 528 16.51 42.06 -9.83
C SER A 528 15.84 40.70 -10.02
N GLU A 529 15.88 39.84 -9.00
CA GLU A 529 15.28 38.50 -8.99
C GLU A 529 14.45 38.27 -7.74
N PHE A 530 13.28 37.64 -7.88
CA PHE A 530 12.37 37.34 -6.78
C PHE A 530 12.26 35.83 -6.59
N TYR A 531 12.59 35.36 -5.39
CA TYR A 531 12.64 33.94 -5.07
C TYR A 531 11.30 33.42 -4.55
N LYS A 532 11.23 32.11 -4.34
CA LYS A 532 10.04 31.40 -3.86
C LYS A 532 9.42 32.02 -2.60
N GLU A 533 10.25 32.46 -1.65
CA GLU A 533 9.78 33.09 -0.41
C GLU A 533 9.20 34.49 -0.64
N ASP A 534 9.71 35.25 -1.62
CA ASP A 534 9.17 36.56 -1.99
C ASP A 534 7.76 36.42 -2.58
N LEU A 535 7.60 35.49 -3.52
CA LEU A 535 6.30 35.18 -4.12
C LEU A 535 5.29 34.72 -3.07
N LYS A 536 5.74 33.88 -2.12
CA LYS A 536 4.91 33.38 -1.02
C LYS A 536 4.53 34.49 -0.04
N ALA A 537 5.43 35.42 0.28
CA ALA A 537 5.14 36.61 1.08
C ALA A 537 4.11 37.52 0.39
N ALA A 538 4.22 37.66 -0.94
CA ALA A 538 3.23 38.36 -1.77
C ALA A 538 1.92 37.58 -1.97
N LYS A 539 1.80 36.37 -1.41
CA LYS A 539 0.65 35.45 -1.58
C LYS A 539 0.36 35.12 -3.05
N ILE A 540 1.42 35.00 -3.86
CA ILE A 540 1.39 34.52 -5.23
C ILE A 540 1.72 33.03 -5.21
N GLY A 541 0.77 32.20 -5.63
CA GLY A 541 0.94 30.75 -5.71
C GLY A 541 0.65 30.26 -7.12
N TYR A 542 0.10 29.05 -7.21
CA TYR A 542 -0.36 28.42 -8.46
C TYR A 542 -1.85 28.08 -8.31
N ARG A 543 -2.74 29.09 -8.25
CA ARG A 543 -4.16 28.87 -7.91
C ARG A 543 -5.14 29.40 -8.94
N SER A 544 -4.94 30.60 -9.46
CA SER A 544 -5.78 31.19 -10.52
C SER A 544 -5.15 31.00 -11.90
N ASN A 545 -5.94 31.10 -12.97
CA ASN A 545 -5.42 31.01 -14.33
C ASN A 545 -4.31 32.04 -14.60
N ALA A 546 -4.41 33.24 -14.03
CA ALA A 546 -3.36 34.27 -14.15
C ALA A 546 -2.09 33.90 -13.37
N GLU A 547 -2.22 33.37 -12.14
CA GLU A 547 -1.07 32.86 -11.39
C GLU A 547 -0.38 31.69 -12.11
N GLN A 548 -1.16 30.81 -12.75
CA GLN A 548 -0.62 29.73 -13.58
C GLN A 548 0.09 30.27 -14.82
N ALA A 549 -0.50 31.22 -15.55
CA ALA A 549 0.09 31.81 -16.74
C ALA A 549 1.44 32.51 -16.44
N LEU A 550 1.55 33.22 -15.31
CA LEU A 550 2.81 33.83 -14.87
C LEU A 550 3.89 32.75 -14.67
N ILE A 551 3.57 31.70 -13.90
CA ILE A 551 4.52 30.65 -13.52
C ILE A 551 4.90 29.80 -14.73
N ASP A 552 3.93 29.34 -15.51
CA ASP A 552 4.13 28.47 -16.66
C ASP A 552 4.84 29.24 -17.79
N GLY A 553 4.50 30.51 -18.00
CA GLY A 553 5.20 31.37 -18.96
C GLY A 553 6.67 31.58 -18.60
N TYR A 554 6.97 31.81 -17.31
CA TYR A 554 8.36 31.95 -16.88
C TYR A 554 9.15 30.65 -17.05
N PHE A 555 8.52 29.52 -16.71
CA PHE A 555 9.12 28.20 -16.91
C PHE A 555 9.39 27.91 -18.39
N GLN A 556 8.48 28.27 -19.30
CA GLN A 556 8.68 28.11 -20.74
C GLN A 556 9.84 28.98 -21.29
N GLU A 557 10.01 30.20 -20.78
CA GLU A 557 11.07 31.12 -21.25
C GLU A 557 12.45 30.75 -20.68
N THR A 558 12.52 30.19 -19.47
CA THR A 558 13.78 30.08 -18.71
C THR A 558 14.14 28.67 -18.24
N GLY A 559 13.19 27.73 -18.25
CA GLY A 559 13.33 26.40 -17.64
C GLY A 559 13.24 26.40 -16.10
N VAL A 560 12.94 27.54 -15.46
CA VAL A 560 12.87 27.68 -13.99
C VAL A 560 11.45 27.51 -13.49
N MET A 561 11.19 26.45 -12.73
CA MET A 561 9.84 26.08 -12.26
C MET A 561 9.55 26.60 -10.84
N LEU A 562 9.02 27.81 -10.71
CA LEU A 562 8.72 28.43 -9.41
C LEU A 562 7.29 28.15 -8.94
N ASN A 563 7.10 27.82 -7.66
CA ASN A 563 5.78 27.67 -7.02
C ASN A 563 4.78 26.70 -7.70
N TYR A 564 5.28 25.80 -8.55
CA TYR A 564 4.46 24.78 -9.22
C TYR A 564 3.76 23.84 -8.23
N SER A 565 2.50 23.50 -8.52
CA SER A 565 1.68 22.67 -7.64
C SER A 565 1.71 21.20 -8.03
N LEU A 566 2.44 20.40 -7.26
CA LEU A 566 2.43 18.93 -7.35
C LEU A 566 1.04 18.29 -7.05
N LYS A 567 0.03 19.06 -6.63
CA LYS A 567 -1.35 18.60 -6.36
C LYS A 567 -2.39 19.16 -7.34
N GLY A 568 -1.96 19.91 -8.34
CA GLY A 568 -2.82 20.44 -9.40
C GLY A 568 -3.51 19.36 -10.24
N GLU A 569 -4.52 19.77 -11.00
CA GLU A 569 -5.31 18.87 -11.83
C GLU A 569 -4.55 18.30 -13.04
N HIS A 570 -3.46 18.94 -13.45
CA HIS A 570 -2.59 18.59 -14.57
C HIS A 570 -1.55 17.49 -14.25
N ASN A 571 -1.59 16.89 -13.05
CA ASN A 571 -0.55 15.94 -12.58
C ASN A 571 -0.87 14.48 -12.92
N GLU A 572 -0.82 14.15 -14.21
CA GLU A 572 -1.03 12.77 -14.71
C GLU A 572 -0.09 11.74 -14.09
N TYR A 573 1.13 12.16 -13.77
CA TYR A 573 2.17 11.31 -13.20
C TYR A 573 1.85 10.81 -11.77
N LEU A 574 0.86 11.39 -11.08
CA LEU A 574 0.35 10.92 -9.77
C LEU A 574 -1.03 10.25 -9.86
N GLU A 575 -1.63 10.12 -11.04
CA GLU A 575 -3.00 9.65 -11.19
C GLU A 575 -3.23 8.25 -10.64
N ALA A 576 -2.21 7.38 -10.71
CA ALA A 576 -2.22 6.04 -10.11
C ALA A 576 -2.52 6.03 -8.61
N LEU A 577 -2.43 7.19 -7.93
CA LEU A 577 -2.68 7.33 -6.49
C LEU A 577 -4.10 7.80 -6.16
N THR A 578 -4.88 8.26 -7.15
CA THR A 578 -6.11 9.02 -6.93
C THR A 578 -7.31 8.47 -7.71
N GLY A 579 -8.52 8.73 -7.20
CA GLY A 579 -9.77 8.39 -7.87
C GLY A 579 -10.11 6.89 -7.87
N HIS A 580 -11.28 6.58 -8.40
CA HIS A 580 -11.75 5.23 -8.66
C HIS A 580 -11.52 4.94 -10.14
N PHE A 581 -10.66 3.97 -10.44
CA PHE A 581 -10.25 3.60 -11.78
C PHE A 581 -10.90 2.28 -12.18
N TYR A 582 -11.39 2.18 -13.42
CA TYR A 582 -11.85 0.93 -14.01
C TYR A 582 -11.38 0.79 -15.46
N ASP A 583 -10.88 -0.39 -15.78
CA ASP A 583 -10.49 -0.88 -17.09
C ASP A 583 -11.44 -2.03 -17.48
N ALA A 584 -12.31 -1.79 -18.46
CA ALA A 584 -13.29 -2.75 -18.92
C ALA A 584 -12.67 -3.90 -19.73
N GLU A 585 -11.55 -3.66 -20.43
CA GLU A 585 -10.88 -4.68 -21.25
C GLU A 585 -10.45 -5.87 -20.38
N HIS A 586 -9.86 -5.56 -19.22
CA HIS A 586 -9.36 -6.56 -18.29
C HIS A 586 -10.29 -6.81 -17.10
N SER A 587 -11.45 -6.12 -17.03
CA SER A 587 -12.34 -6.09 -15.86
C SER A 587 -11.57 -5.76 -14.56
N ALA A 588 -10.64 -4.80 -14.64
CA ALA A 588 -9.70 -4.46 -13.59
C ALA A 588 -10.02 -3.10 -12.96
N TYR A 589 -9.83 -2.95 -11.65
CA TYR A 589 -10.09 -1.70 -10.93
C TYR A 589 -9.12 -1.46 -9.78
N PHE A 590 -8.99 -0.19 -9.38
CA PHE A 590 -8.37 0.18 -8.12
C PHE A 590 -8.99 1.47 -7.56
N VAL A 591 -8.79 1.69 -6.26
CA VAL A 591 -9.34 2.84 -5.55
C VAL A 591 -8.27 3.62 -4.80
N GLY A 592 -7.96 4.80 -5.34
CA GLY A 592 -7.07 5.81 -4.79
C GLY A 592 -7.73 6.81 -3.85
N SER A 593 -6.98 7.85 -3.49
CA SER A 593 -7.47 8.95 -2.66
C SER A 593 -8.21 10.00 -3.47
N GLU A 594 -8.88 10.93 -2.80
CA GLU A 594 -9.38 12.14 -3.44
C GLU A 594 -8.20 12.95 -4.04
N LYS A 595 -8.41 13.56 -5.21
CA LYS A 595 -7.34 14.22 -5.99
C LYS A 595 -6.67 15.35 -5.20
N GLY A 596 -7.46 16.22 -4.55
CA GLY A 596 -6.97 17.34 -3.74
C GLY A 596 -6.46 16.99 -2.33
N GLY A 597 -6.79 15.81 -1.82
CA GLY A 597 -6.47 15.36 -0.46
C GLY A 597 -5.29 14.40 -0.36
N PHE A 598 -4.67 14.05 -1.49
CA PHE A 598 -3.49 13.20 -1.49
C PHE A 598 -2.35 13.86 -0.69
N LYS A 599 -1.70 13.07 0.16
CA LYS A 599 -0.53 13.47 0.95
C LYS A 599 0.73 13.20 0.15
N PHE A 600 1.71 14.10 0.16
CA PHE A 600 2.98 13.90 -0.54
C PHE A 600 3.78 12.67 -0.06
N SER A 601 3.38 12.06 1.05
CA SER A 601 3.93 10.79 1.54
C SER A 601 2.81 9.78 1.73
N ARG A 602 3.00 8.57 1.19
CA ARG A 602 2.06 7.45 1.27
C ARG A 602 2.80 6.13 1.44
N GLY A 603 2.39 5.35 2.43
CA GLY A 603 3.05 4.09 2.79
C GLY A 603 2.86 2.94 1.81
N GLN A 604 1.74 2.88 1.08
CA GLN A 604 1.38 1.74 0.20
C GLN A 604 0.79 2.21 -1.13
N PHE A 605 1.00 1.44 -2.20
CA PHE A 605 0.37 1.68 -3.50
C PHE A 605 -1.13 1.40 -3.49
N ASN A 606 -1.82 1.79 -4.56
CA ASN A 606 -3.11 1.19 -4.89
C ASN A 606 -2.85 -0.15 -5.57
N HIS A 607 -3.59 -1.19 -5.21
CA HIS A 607 -3.48 -2.49 -5.87
C HIS A 607 -4.67 -2.72 -6.79
N VAL A 608 -4.37 -3.24 -7.98
CA VAL A 608 -5.34 -3.65 -8.98
C VAL A 608 -6.07 -4.91 -8.49
N ARG A 609 -7.39 -4.93 -8.72
CA ARG A 609 -8.28 -6.08 -8.50
C ARG A 609 -9.03 -6.39 -9.77
N PHE A 610 -9.41 -7.64 -9.93
CA PHE A 610 -10.19 -8.11 -11.07
C PHE A 610 -11.57 -8.56 -10.63
N LEU A 611 -12.52 -8.43 -11.54
CA LEU A 611 -13.88 -8.95 -11.38
C LEU A 611 -14.14 -10.01 -12.44
N GLU A 612 -14.34 -11.25 -12.01
CA GLU A 612 -14.65 -12.39 -12.87
C GLU A 612 -16.08 -12.84 -12.61
N GLY A 613 -16.93 -12.88 -13.64
CA GLY A 613 -18.35 -13.22 -13.50
C GLY A 613 -19.23 -12.54 -14.56
N PRO A 614 -20.56 -12.51 -14.38
CA PRO A 614 -21.48 -11.79 -15.25
C PRO A 614 -21.32 -10.26 -15.14
N ASP A 615 -21.41 -9.54 -16.26
CA ASP A 615 -21.14 -8.08 -16.29
C ASP A 615 -22.04 -7.25 -15.38
N GLU A 616 -23.32 -7.63 -15.26
CA GLU A 616 -24.26 -6.99 -14.32
C GLU A 616 -23.75 -7.06 -12.87
N LEU A 617 -23.24 -8.23 -12.47
CA LEU A 617 -22.74 -8.45 -11.12
C LEU A 617 -21.39 -7.77 -10.89
N LYS A 618 -20.54 -7.67 -11.93
CA LYS A 618 -19.31 -6.85 -11.87
C LYS A 618 -19.63 -5.38 -11.61
N GLN A 619 -20.58 -4.81 -12.36
CA GLN A 619 -20.99 -3.42 -12.18
C GLN A 619 -21.60 -3.19 -10.79
N PHE A 620 -22.43 -4.12 -10.33
CA PHE A 620 -22.94 -4.12 -8.95
C PHE A 620 -21.81 -4.10 -7.92
N CYS A 621 -20.80 -4.97 -8.05
CA CYS A 621 -19.63 -4.97 -7.16
C CYS A 621 -18.90 -3.61 -7.16
N LEU A 622 -18.69 -3.01 -8.33
CA LEU A 622 -18.06 -1.69 -8.45
C LEU A 622 -18.88 -0.59 -7.77
N GLU A 623 -20.19 -0.56 -7.94
CA GLU A 623 -21.04 0.43 -7.27
C GLU A 623 -20.99 0.29 -5.74
N LEU A 624 -20.98 -0.94 -5.21
CA LEU A 624 -20.86 -1.18 -3.77
C LEU A 624 -19.49 -0.76 -3.19
N THR A 625 -18.48 -0.57 -4.04
CA THR A 625 -17.18 -0.06 -3.60
C THR A 625 -17.15 1.47 -3.42
N LYS A 626 -18.15 2.19 -3.95
CA LYS A 626 -18.34 3.63 -3.74
C LYS A 626 -18.91 3.95 -2.36
N SER A 627 -18.32 3.35 -1.33
CA SER A 627 -18.65 3.53 0.08
C SER A 627 -17.51 4.23 0.80
N TYR A 628 -17.82 5.36 1.45
CA TYR A 628 -16.83 6.29 2.01
C TYR A 628 -16.59 6.14 3.51
N PHE A 629 -17.20 5.14 4.15
CA PHE A 629 -17.08 4.92 5.60
C PHE A 629 -16.15 3.75 5.95
N VAL A 630 -15.99 2.77 5.06
CA VAL A 630 -15.10 1.63 5.32
C VAL A 630 -13.63 2.08 5.44
N ARG A 631 -13.15 2.93 4.53
CA ARG A 631 -11.77 3.46 4.52
C ARG A 631 -11.66 4.93 4.95
N ASN A 632 -12.39 5.35 5.99
CA ASN A 632 -12.34 6.71 6.58
C ASN A 632 -12.31 7.84 5.52
N LYS A 633 -13.47 8.15 4.93
CA LYS A 633 -13.63 9.20 3.90
C LYS A 633 -13.01 8.86 2.53
N LEU A 634 -12.62 7.60 2.33
CA LEU A 634 -12.15 7.07 1.05
C LEU A 634 -13.05 5.93 0.60
N ALA A 635 -13.21 5.78 -0.72
CA ALA A 635 -13.88 4.63 -1.30
C ALA A 635 -13.13 3.33 -0.94
N THR A 636 -13.90 2.24 -0.82
CA THR A 636 -13.39 0.92 -0.46
C THR A 636 -12.95 0.15 -1.70
N VAL A 637 -12.15 -0.89 -1.51
CA VAL A 637 -11.66 -1.75 -2.59
C VAL A 637 -12.42 -3.07 -2.70
N LYS A 638 -13.22 -3.41 -1.69
CA LYS A 638 -14.20 -4.51 -1.71
C LYS A 638 -15.58 -3.89 -1.44
N PRO A 639 -16.68 -4.46 -1.97
CA PRO A 639 -18.04 -4.08 -1.58
C PRO A 639 -18.17 -3.89 -0.06
N PHE A 640 -18.86 -2.82 0.36
CA PHE A 640 -18.95 -2.48 1.79
C PHE A 640 -19.42 -3.63 2.72
N PRO A 641 -20.26 -4.60 2.30
CA PRO A 641 -20.68 -5.70 3.16
C PRO A 641 -19.51 -6.55 3.71
N PHE A 642 -18.37 -6.60 3.01
CA PHE A 642 -17.16 -7.28 3.53
C PHE A 642 -16.62 -6.68 4.84
N LYS A 643 -16.89 -5.40 5.14
CA LYS A 643 -16.55 -4.79 6.46
C LYS A 643 -17.41 -5.39 7.57
N TYR A 644 -18.70 -5.65 7.32
CA TYR A 644 -19.62 -6.24 8.29
C TYR A 644 -19.30 -7.71 8.53
N LEU A 645 -18.97 -8.44 7.46
CA LEU A 645 -18.44 -9.80 7.55
C LEU A 645 -17.19 -9.85 8.46
N SER A 646 -16.23 -8.95 8.22
CA SER A 646 -15.02 -8.87 9.03
C SER A 646 -15.32 -8.53 10.50
N GLU A 647 -16.24 -7.60 10.76
CA GLU A 647 -16.64 -7.18 12.10
C GLU A 647 -17.30 -8.33 12.88
N LEU A 648 -18.24 -9.06 12.25
CA LEU A 648 -18.93 -10.21 12.84
C LEU A 648 -17.99 -11.40 13.07
N ARG A 649 -17.01 -11.60 12.17
CA ARG A 649 -15.94 -12.59 12.38
C ARG A 649 -15.08 -12.25 13.61
N GLU A 650 -14.77 -10.97 13.82
CA GLU A 650 -13.96 -10.52 14.97
C GLU A 650 -14.74 -10.55 16.28
N SER A 651 -16.03 -10.23 16.28
CA SER A 651 -16.86 -10.21 17.50
C SER A 651 -16.95 -11.58 18.17
N LYS A 652 -17.03 -12.67 17.39
CA LYS A 652 -17.01 -14.05 17.91
C LYS A 652 -15.73 -14.39 18.70
N LYS A 653 -14.60 -13.70 18.48
CA LYS A 653 -13.37 -13.93 19.27
C LYS A 653 -13.49 -13.47 20.72
N TRP A 654 -14.43 -12.58 21.00
CA TRP A 654 -14.64 -11.97 22.32
C TRP A 654 -15.80 -12.60 23.10
N GLN A 655 -16.63 -13.43 22.46
CA GLN A 655 -17.79 -14.11 23.06
C GLN A 655 -17.42 -15.46 23.69
N LYS A 656 -16.35 -15.51 24.50
CA LYS A 656 -15.96 -16.74 25.22
C LYS A 656 -16.81 -17.00 26.46
#